data_AF-A0A7R9L6D0-F1
#
_entry.id   AF-A0A7R9L6D0-F1
#
_cell.length_a   1.000
_cell.length_b   1.000
_cell.length_c   1.000
_cell.angle_alpha   90.00
_cell.angle_beta   90.00
_cell.angle_gamma   90.00
#
_symmetry.space_group_name_H-M   'P 1'
#
loop_
_entity.id
_entity.type
_entity.pdbx_description
1 polymer ?
#
loop_
_entity_poly.entity_id
_entity_poly.type
_entity_poly.pdbx_seq_one_letter_code
_entity_poly.pdbx_strand_id
1 'polypeptide(L)'
;MLQSRPVTNLDNSYTDYEIMHELDSSHPTETEIYSRAHWGEIFPGSSSWICLQWFWANKSYFFRQGLKIGGKVIDDYNPFFENMGIQYNQVMFNLSSGYYNFFAGYPEAKHAQSMVLSMFGHQIDDKDVLQLFRAQGLEAPKPSLTGIFPMLSFIINSLLFGPKNLIKTKEEIIDKNPYDLLDILKQYSNSKDIFNKILDNQYFISDTALKNHGPISVYTAVNDAILKAILESASNNSNNIESDYNLMISSATDVISAEVPKILCEIAKSIKDKQWFRQLSDEEALRVLTTGTNESSQKFRYFIERHGHRGYRELDPMYKPWKSNPMPCIKTIKTILSGNESQFEAKIEKSVEEVVNGLKTPLTPFKKLLIKHVLLPWTRRGIGYRELSKYIMVWMNNKCNEGFWHLAQQMTKEGLIPSVDTFFYLTVTEVEALCNGQRDPLIFSRVRQRRRLYPKMDKYKFEEFIKGPEMKPRNFEDRIIPPVLTSGGRYSDHVLDGHRLESILPITFGYNHRNRWNDISRGSHCPRIRDPEYGIPSLIAVEGACRAFRTGDICLLDTKTQTITKIDQQKTNRVLTHDVWKNNTSDAGIIPFPHEWKYELPQQTKNEDVLIYGVNSSKQSIYIAIKWRPKGVNDKINATISLRFDDNNSNSYTLEEDSE
;
A
#
# COMPACT_ATOMS: atom_id res chain seq x y z
N MET A 1 -31.51 -5.14 -56.51
CA MET A 1 -30.81 -5.93 -55.47
C MET A 1 -29.50 -5.24 -55.14
N LEU A 2 -29.48 -4.48 -54.04
CA LEU A 2 -28.24 -3.90 -53.48
C LEU A 2 -27.55 -5.01 -52.69
N GLN A 3 -26.44 -5.50 -53.22
CA GLN A 3 -25.60 -6.51 -52.58
C GLN A 3 -24.95 -5.88 -51.34
N SER A 4 -25.41 -6.25 -50.14
CA SER A 4 -24.74 -5.90 -48.89
C SER A 4 -23.39 -6.61 -48.86
N ARG A 5 -22.32 -5.92 -49.25
CA ARG A 5 -20.99 -6.35 -48.82
C ARG A 5 -20.96 -6.21 -47.30
N PRO A 6 -20.43 -7.18 -46.54
CA PRO A 6 -20.16 -6.94 -45.14
C PRO A 6 -19.26 -5.71 -45.11
N VAL A 7 -19.69 -4.64 -44.46
CA VAL A 7 -18.75 -3.73 -43.83
C VAL A 7 -18.06 -4.61 -42.80
N THR A 8 -16.98 -5.25 -43.24
CA THR A 8 -16.17 -6.22 -42.53
C THR A 8 -15.89 -5.67 -41.14
N ASN A 9 -16.28 -6.42 -40.10
CA ASN A 9 -16.18 -6.06 -38.69
C ASN A 9 -14.81 -5.43 -38.34
N LEU A 10 -14.69 -4.10 -38.43
CA LEU A 10 -13.52 -3.40 -37.94
C LEU A 10 -13.31 -3.68 -36.44
N ASP A 11 -14.40 -3.91 -35.71
CA ASP A 11 -14.41 -4.27 -34.28
C ASP A 11 -13.94 -5.71 -33.98
N ASN A 12 -13.75 -6.56 -35.01
CA ASN A 12 -13.17 -7.91 -34.87
C ASN A 12 -11.83 -8.05 -35.62
N SER A 13 -11.20 -6.94 -36.04
CA SER A 13 -9.90 -7.00 -36.72
C SER A 13 -8.78 -7.58 -35.84
N TYR A 14 -8.94 -7.50 -34.53
CA TYR A 14 -8.02 -8.05 -33.54
C TYR A 14 -8.80 -8.86 -32.51
N THR A 15 -8.22 -9.97 -32.11
CA THR A 15 -8.68 -10.81 -31.00
C THR A 15 -8.42 -10.13 -29.66
N ASP A 16 -9.16 -10.54 -28.62
CA ASP A 16 -8.89 -10.09 -27.25
C ASP A 16 -7.46 -10.40 -26.83
N TYR A 17 -6.91 -11.52 -27.28
CA TYR A 17 -5.52 -11.90 -27.01
C TYR A 17 -4.56 -10.87 -27.60
N GLU A 18 -4.69 -10.52 -28.88
CA GLU A 18 -3.81 -9.54 -29.54
C GLU A 18 -3.86 -8.18 -28.84
N ILE A 19 -5.04 -7.69 -28.44
CA ILE A 19 -5.16 -6.40 -27.75
C ILE A 19 -4.58 -6.45 -26.33
N MET A 20 -4.79 -7.55 -25.60
CA MET A 20 -4.25 -7.69 -24.24
C MET A 20 -2.73 -7.76 -24.20
N HIS A 21 -2.08 -8.20 -25.29
CA HIS A 21 -0.62 -8.41 -25.36
C HIS A 21 0.09 -7.46 -26.34
N GLU A 22 -0.60 -6.46 -26.91
CA GLU A 22 -0.01 -5.59 -27.96
C GLU A 22 1.16 -4.73 -27.47
N LEU A 23 1.24 -4.47 -26.16
CA LEU A 23 2.33 -3.74 -25.52
C LEU A 23 3.25 -4.65 -24.70
N ASP A 24 3.04 -5.97 -24.75
CA ASP A 24 3.83 -6.89 -23.94
C ASP A 24 5.28 -6.94 -24.41
N SER A 25 6.18 -6.99 -23.44
CA SER A 25 7.61 -7.11 -23.69
C SER A 25 7.94 -8.48 -24.28
N SER A 26 8.83 -8.48 -25.27
CA SER A 26 9.38 -9.71 -25.84
C SER A 26 10.20 -10.47 -24.80
N HIS A 27 10.08 -11.80 -24.77
CA HIS A 27 10.92 -12.67 -23.94
C HIS A 27 12.11 -13.17 -24.76
N PRO A 28 13.34 -12.79 -24.41
CA PRO A 28 14.53 -13.26 -25.12
C PRO A 28 14.84 -14.73 -24.84
N THR A 29 14.32 -15.31 -23.75
CA THR A 29 14.50 -16.71 -23.38
C THR A 29 13.19 -17.35 -22.90
N GLU A 30 13.14 -18.68 -22.85
CA GLU A 30 12.01 -19.42 -22.25
C GLU A 30 12.05 -19.41 -20.71
N THR A 31 13.10 -18.85 -20.11
CA THR A 31 13.37 -18.87 -18.66
C THR A 31 13.34 -17.47 -18.06
N GLU A 32 12.70 -16.51 -18.71
CA GLU A 32 12.55 -15.16 -18.16
C GLU A 32 11.83 -15.22 -16.80
N ILE A 33 12.33 -14.42 -15.85
CA ILE A 33 11.69 -14.24 -14.55
C ILE A 33 11.36 -12.77 -14.38
N TYR A 34 10.07 -12.47 -14.27
CA TYR A 34 9.58 -11.13 -13.96
C TYR A 34 9.16 -10.99 -12.51
N SER A 35 9.22 -9.78 -11.97
CA SER A 35 8.68 -9.48 -10.65
C SER A 35 7.86 -8.20 -10.60
N ARG A 36 6.76 -8.23 -9.85
CA ARG A 36 5.94 -7.04 -9.52
C ARG A 36 6.37 -6.33 -8.25
N ALA A 37 7.46 -6.76 -7.60
CA ALA A 37 8.01 -6.05 -6.45
C ALA A 37 8.24 -4.56 -6.76
N HIS A 38 8.08 -3.69 -5.76
CA HIS A 38 8.23 -2.23 -5.83
C HIS A 38 7.17 -1.47 -6.66
N TRP A 39 6.92 -1.89 -7.91
CA TRP A 39 6.01 -1.19 -8.82
C TRP A 39 4.55 -1.48 -8.53
N GLY A 40 4.22 -2.54 -7.78
CA GLY A 40 2.85 -2.83 -7.36
C GLY A 40 2.18 -1.70 -6.55
N GLU A 41 2.94 -0.83 -5.88
CA GLU A 41 2.36 0.36 -5.22
C GLU A 41 2.00 1.47 -6.21
N ILE A 42 2.89 1.73 -7.17
CA ILE A 42 2.79 2.85 -8.12
C ILE A 42 1.86 2.49 -9.29
N PHE A 43 1.98 1.25 -9.78
CA PHE A 43 1.16 0.60 -10.80
C PHE A 43 0.52 -0.68 -10.22
N PRO A 44 -0.55 -0.53 -9.41
CA PRO A 44 -1.20 -1.68 -8.75
C PRO A 44 -1.94 -2.60 -9.72
N GLY A 45 -2.21 -2.16 -10.95
CA GLY A 45 -2.84 -2.97 -11.99
C GLY A 45 -2.40 -2.51 -13.37
N SER A 46 -3.31 -2.56 -14.34
CA SER A 46 -3.01 -2.16 -15.71
C SER A 46 -2.93 -0.64 -15.82
N SER A 47 -1.92 -0.15 -16.51
CA SER A 47 -1.77 1.27 -16.85
C SER A 47 -2.43 1.58 -18.18
N SER A 48 -2.76 2.86 -18.38
CA SER A 48 -3.27 3.35 -19.66
C SER A 48 -2.22 3.20 -20.78
N TRP A 49 -2.66 3.08 -22.04
CA TRP A 49 -1.76 2.84 -23.17
C TRP A 49 -0.80 4.00 -23.39
N ILE A 50 -1.30 5.23 -23.21
CA ILE A 50 -0.48 6.44 -23.29
C ILE A 50 0.54 6.46 -22.14
N CYS A 51 0.17 6.03 -20.92
CA CYS A 51 1.09 5.95 -19.79
C CYS A 51 2.27 5.03 -20.11
N LEU A 52 1.95 3.79 -20.52
CA LEU A 52 2.96 2.77 -20.82
C LEU A 52 3.87 3.25 -21.93
N GLN A 53 3.35 3.70 -23.06
CA GLN A 53 4.24 4.15 -24.13
C GLN A 53 4.96 5.47 -23.76
N TRP A 54 4.37 6.40 -23.01
CA TRP A 54 5.06 7.65 -22.64
C TRP A 54 6.25 7.42 -21.72
N PHE A 55 6.01 6.74 -20.61
CA PHE A 55 7.02 6.57 -19.57
C PHE A 55 7.92 5.37 -19.88
N TRP A 56 7.47 4.39 -20.68
CA TRP A 56 8.27 3.23 -21.10
C TRP A 56 8.82 3.29 -22.54
N ALA A 57 8.35 4.12 -23.48
CA ALA A 57 9.14 4.37 -24.71
C ALA A 57 10.45 5.11 -24.40
N ASN A 58 10.53 5.71 -23.20
CA ASN A 58 11.75 6.30 -22.66
C ASN A 58 12.74 5.28 -22.07
N LYS A 59 12.49 3.96 -22.25
CA LYS A 59 13.39 2.83 -21.93
C LYS A 59 14.84 3.15 -22.30
N SER A 60 15.05 3.66 -23.51
CA SER A 60 16.39 4.00 -24.01
C SER A 60 17.09 5.02 -23.13
N TYR A 61 16.44 6.08 -22.67
CA TYR A 61 17.13 7.12 -21.92
C TYR A 61 17.44 6.70 -20.49
N PHE A 62 16.44 6.19 -19.76
CA PHE A 62 16.60 5.74 -18.37
C PHE A 62 17.75 4.74 -18.26
N PHE A 63 17.77 3.76 -19.17
CA PHE A 63 18.79 2.72 -19.15
C PHE A 63 20.12 3.19 -19.71
N ARG A 64 20.19 4.02 -20.76
CA ARG A 64 21.47 4.59 -21.23
C ARG A 64 22.15 5.43 -20.15
N GLN A 65 21.40 6.20 -19.38
CA GLN A 65 21.95 6.96 -18.26
C GLN A 65 22.40 6.02 -17.13
N GLY A 66 21.61 4.99 -16.81
CA GLY A 66 22.00 3.93 -15.86
C GLY A 66 23.25 3.14 -16.26
N LEU A 67 23.41 2.84 -17.56
CA LEU A 67 24.59 2.15 -18.10
C LEU A 67 25.84 3.02 -17.96
N LYS A 68 25.77 4.31 -18.33
CA LYS A 68 26.87 5.26 -18.11
C LYS A 68 27.27 5.37 -16.64
N ILE A 69 26.28 5.39 -15.76
CA ILE A 69 26.45 5.40 -14.31
C ILE A 69 27.16 4.12 -13.82
N GLY A 70 26.82 2.96 -14.37
CA GLY A 70 27.43 1.67 -14.06
C GLY A 70 28.79 1.41 -14.74
N GLY A 71 29.36 2.40 -15.42
CA GLY A 71 30.64 2.27 -16.14
C GLY A 71 30.56 1.50 -17.46
N LYS A 72 29.35 1.25 -17.97
CA LYS A 72 29.08 0.64 -19.28
C LYS A 72 28.99 1.71 -20.37
N VAL A 73 29.41 1.39 -21.58
CA VAL A 73 29.37 2.29 -22.74
C VAL A 73 28.03 2.19 -23.47
N ILE A 74 27.75 3.14 -24.36
CA ILE A 74 26.51 3.15 -25.15
C ILE A 74 26.37 1.89 -26.01
N ASP A 75 27.48 1.29 -26.44
CA ASP A 75 27.50 0.06 -27.23
C ASP A 75 27.07 -1.18 -26.43
N ASP A 76 27.07 -1.10 -25.09
CA ASP A 76 26.51 -2.14 -24.21
C ASP A 76 24.98 -2.06 -24.10
N TYR A 77 24.34 -1.03 -24.69
CA TYR A 77 22.88 -0.90 -24.69
C TYR A 77 22.26 -1.77 -25.79
N ASN A 78 21.57 -2.82 -25.38
CA ASN A 78 20.74 -3.63 -26.28
C ASN A 78 19.26 -3.19 -26.19
N PRO A 79 18.69 -2.54 -27.23
CA PRO A 79 17.29 -2.13 -27.22
C PRO A 79 16.30 -3.31 -27.22
N PHE A 80 16.77 -4.53 -27.54
CA PHE A 80 15.97 -5.75 -27.55
C PHE A 80 15.98 -6.50 -26.21
N PHE A 81 16.77 -6.04 -25.23
CA PHE A 81 16.88 -6.66 -23.92
C PHE A 81 16.38 -5.71 -22.82
N GLU A 82 15.10 -5.84 -22.50
CA GLU A 82 14.42 -4.88 -21.64
C GLU A 82 14.59 -5.23 -20.14
N ASN A 83 15.07 -4.27 -19.35
CA ASN A 83 15.18 -4.42 -17.88
C ASN A 83 13.83 -4.33 -17.15
N MET A 84 12.84 -3.77 -17.83
CA MET A 84 11.46 -3.62 -17.34
C MET A 84 10.54 -4.27 -18.37
N GLY A 85 9.68 -5.17 -17.90
CA GLY A 85 8.64 -5.79 -18.68
C GLY A 85 7.31 -5.08 -18.61
N ILE A 86 6.53 -5.23 -19.67
CA ILE A 86 5.09 -5.04 -19.66
C ILE A 86 4.47 -6.41 -19.94
N GLN A 87 3.49 -6.82 -19.13
CA GLN A 87 2.64 -7.98 -19.39
C GLN A 87 1.20 -7.60 -19.04
N TYR A 88 0.25 -7.78 -19.95
CA TYR A 88 -1.15 -7.39 -19.77
C TYR A 88 -1.33 -5.93 -19.32
N ASN A 89 -0.56 -5.02 -19.93
CA ASN A 89 -0.47 -3.60 -19.55
C ASN A 89 -0.03 -3.36 -18.08
N GLN A 90 0.55 -4.35 -17.41
CA GLN A 90 1.10 -4.20 -16.06
C GLN A 90 2.62 -4.15 -16.11
N VAL A 91 3.21 -3.25 -15.33
CA VAL A 91 4.65 -3.03 -15.28
C VAL A 91 5.32 -4.05 -14.35
N MET A 92 6.43 -4.62 -14.80
CA MET A 92 7.19 -5.64 -14.10
C MET A 92 8.69 -5.39 -14.23
N PHE A 93 9.49 -5.82 -13.25
CA PHE A 93 10.94 -5.94 -13.39
C PHE A 93 11.28 -7.20 -14.16
N ASN A 94 12.19 -7.12 -15.14
CA ASN A 94 12.81 -8.32 -15.70
C ASN A 94 14.04 -8.67 -14.87
N LEU A 95 13.96 -9.69 -14.02
CA LEU A 95 15.09 -10.12 -13.19
C LEU A 95 16.18 -10.78 -14.01
N SER A 96 15.86 -11.32 -15.19
CA SER A 96 16.82 -11.92 -16.11
C SER A 96 17.69 -10.87 -16.81
N SER A 97 17.38 -9.59 -16.62
CA SER A 97 18.14 -8.52 -17.24
C SER A 97 19.53 -8.33 -16.60
N GLY A 98 20.57 -8.19 -17.42
CA GLY A 98 21.96 -7.99 -16.97
C GLY A 98 22.24 -6.63 -16.32
N TYR A 99 21.19 -5.85 -16.05
CA TYR A 99 21.23 -4.66 -15.20
C TYR A 99 21.21 -5.04 -13.72
N TYR A 100 20.66 -6.21 -13.36
CA TYR A 100 20.55 -6.69 -11.98
C TYR A 100 21.74 -7.52 -11.50
N ASN A 101 22.91 -7.37 -12.12
CA ASN A 101 24.17 -7.96 -11.63
C ASN A 101 24.51 -7.56 -10.18
N PHE A 102 23.82 -6.56 -9.61
CA PHE A 102 23.88 -6.24 -8.19
C PHE A 102 23.39 -7.39 -7.27
N PHE A 103 22.62 -8.35 -7.80
CA PHE A 103 22.26 -9.60 -7.10
C PHE A 103 23.28 -10.73 -7.32
N ALA A 104 24.34 -10.50 -8.09
CA ALA A 104 25.38 -11.49 -8.30
C ALA A 104 25.96 -11.95 -6.96
N GLY A 105 26.09 -13.26 -6.80
CA GLY A 105 26.56 -13.87 -5.56
C GLY A 105 25.52 -13.92 -4.45
N TYR A 106 24.25 -13.59 -4.71
CA TYR A 106 23.14 -13.96 -3.83
C TYR A 106 22.92 -15.48 -3.88
N PRO A 107 22.64 -16.15 -2.74
CA PRO A 107 22.48 -15.62 -1.38
C PRO A 107 23.77 -15.54 -0.56
N GLU A 108 24.94 -15.93 -1.09
CA GLU A 108 26.16 -16.05 -0.30
C GLU A 108 26.80 -14.70 0.08
N ALA A 109 26.63 -13.67 -0.76
CA ALA A 109 27.23 -12.36 -0.60
C ALA A 109 26.34 -11.39 0.20
N LYS A 110 26.86 -10.86 1.31
CA LYS A 110 26.12 -9.96 2.22
C LYS A 110 25.57 -8.69 1.57
N HIS A 111 26.34 -8.08 0.67
CA HIS A 111 25.89 -6.89 -0.05
C HIS A 111 24.69 -7.21 -0.97
N ALA A 112 24.71 -8.36 -1.64
CA ALA A 112 23.60 -8.83 -2.46
C ALA A 112 22.36 -9.14 -1.59
N GLN A 113 22.54 -9.75 -0.41
CA GLN A 113 21.43 -9.95 0.55
C GLN A 113 20.78 -8.64 0.99
N SER A 114 21.59 -7.60 1.24
CA SER A 114 21.08 -6.28 1.60
C SER A 114 20.30 -5.64 0.45
N MET A 115 20.77 -5.80 -0.80
CA MET A 115 20.08 -5.27 -1.98
C MET A 115 18.78 -6.02 -2.27
N VAL A 116 18.76 -7.34 -2.13
CA VAL A 116 17.52 -8.15 -2.21
C VAL A 116 16.52 -7.68 -1.15
N LEU A 117 16.97 -7.57 0.10
CA LEU A 117 16.12 -7.10 1.18
C LEU A 117 15.60 -5.66 0.96
N SER A 118 16.42 -4.77 0.38
CA SER A 118 16.01 -3.40 0.05
C SER A 118 14.97 -3.37 -1.09
N MET A 119 15.11 -4.21 -2.10
CA MET A 119 14.22 -4.23 -3.27
C MET A 119 12.91 -4.99 -3.02
N PHE A 120 12.99 -6.19 -2.44
CA PHE A 120 11.85 -7.09 -2.24
C PHE A 120 11.26 -7.00 -0.84
N GLY A 121 12.01 -6.48 0.12
CA GLY A 121 11.56 -6.39 1.51
C GLY A 121 11.75 -7.69 2.31
N HIS A 122 12.21 -8.77 1.69
CA HIS A 122 12.55 -10.03 2.35
C HIS A 122 13.67 -10.74 1.60
N GLN A 123 14.22 -11.79 2.21
CA GLN A 123 15.12 -12.72 1.52
C GLN A 123 14.31 -13.62 0.58
N ILE A 124 14.91 -13.99 -0.55
CA ILE A 124 14.29 -14.83 -1.59
C ILE A 124 14.80 -16.26 -1.42
N ASP A 125 13.87 -17.20 -1.33
CA ASP A 125 14.11 -18.64 -1.27
C ASP A 125 13.64 -19.39 -2.53
N ASP A 126 13.08 -18.67 -3.50
CA ASP A 126 12.63 -19.23 -4.78
C ASP A 126 13.80 -19.81 -5.58
N LYS A 127 13.76 -21.12 -5.82
CA LYS A 127 14.87 -21.88 -6.46
C LYS A 127 15.24 -21.36 -7.85
N ASP A 128 14.27 -20.94 -8.64
CA ASP A 128 14.52 -20.51 -10.03
C ASP A 128 15.15 -19.11 -10.03
N VAL A 129 14.69 -18.24 -9.13
CA VAL A 129 15.32 -16.92 -8.92
C VAL A 129 16.75 -17.07 -8.40
N LEU A 130 16.98 -17.97 -7.45
CA LEU A 130 18.32 -18.28 -6.94
C LEU A 130 19.24 -18.82 -8.05
N GLN A 131 18.74 -19.71 -8.90
CA GLN A 131 19.49 -20.23 -10.04
C GLN A 131 19.83 -19.12 -11.03
N LEU A 132 18.88 -18.25 -11.34
CA LEU A 132 19.08 -17.10 -12.21
C LEU A 132 20.17 -16.17 -11.67
N PHE A 133 20.11 -15.77 -10.40
CA PHE A 133 21.13 -14.89 -9.80
C PHE A 133 22.51 -15.54 -9.74
N ARG A 134 22.58 -16.86 -9.53
CA ARG A 134 23.84 -17.61 -9.62
C ARG A 134 24.39 -17.62 -11.04
N ALA A 135 23.56 -17.90 -12.04
CA ALA A 135 23.96 -17.87 -13.44
C ALA A 135 24.46 -16.47 -13.85
N GLN A 136 23.72 -15.42 -13.49
CA GLN A 136 24.15 -14.04 -13.68
C GLN A 136 25.47 -13.72 -12.96
N GLY A 137 25.69 -14.25 -11.76
CA GLY A 137 26.96 -14.07 -11.04
C GLY A 137 28.16 -14.77 -11.69
N LEU A 138 27.94 -15.89 -12.39
CA LEU A 138 28.98 -16.59 -13.16
C LEU A 138 29.29 -15.87 -14.47
N GLU A 139 28.27 -15.29 -15.11
CA GLU A 139 28.39 -14.54 -16.38
C GLU A 139 28.74 -13.06 -16.19
N ALA A 140 28.61 -12.54 -14.96
CA ALA A 140 28.91 -11.16 -14.65
C ALA A 140 30.37 -10.87 -15.02
N PRO A 141 30.64 -9.92 -15.94
CA PRO A 141 32.00 -9.57 -16.28
C PRO A 141 32.71 -9.11 -15.02
N LYS A 142 33.86 -9.72 -14.71
CA LYS A 142 34.69 -9.26 -13.59
C LYS A 142 34.97 -7.79 -13.83
N PRO A 143 34.70 -6.93 -12.84
CA PRO A 143 34.78 -5.50 -13.06
C PRO A 143 36.22 -5.16 -13.45
N SER A 144 36.39 -4.65 -14.68
CA SER A 144 37.69 -4.20 -15.16
C SER A 144 38.11 -2.99 -14.34
N LEU A 145 39.42 -2.73 -14.25
CA LEU A 145 39.92 -1.51 -13.61
C LEU A 145 39.25 -0.25 -14.21
N THR A 146 38.95 -0.26 -15.51
CA THR A 146 38.25 0.82 -16.21
C THR A 146 36.76 0.96 -15.84
N GLY A 147 36.08 -0.13 -15.46
CA GLY A 147 34.67 -0.13 -15.04
C GLY A 147 34.46 0.17 -13.54
N ILE A 148 35.46 -0.10 -12.69
CA ILE A 148 35.39 0.16 -11.24
C ILE A 148 35.39 1.66 -10.93
N PHE A 149 36.24 2.44 -11.60
CA PHE A 149 36.36 3.87 -11.30
C PHE A 149 35.06 4.67 -11.52
N PRO A 150 34.34 4.54 -12.65
CA PRO A 150 33.06 5.21 -12.84
C PRO A 150 32.01 4.79 -11.81
N MET A 151 31.93 3.50 -11.47
CA MET A 151 30.99 2.99 -10.46
C MET A 151 31.29 3.57 -9.07
N LEU A 152 32.56 3.52 -8.63
CA LEU A 152 32.96 4.11 -7.35
C LEU A 152 32.74 5.62 -7.33
N SER A 153 33.08 6.31 -8.42
CA SER A 153 32.81 7.74 -8.58
C SER A 153 31.33 8.04 -8.44
N PHE A 154 30.45 7.24 -9.06
CA PHE A 154 29.01 7.41 -8.91
C PHE A 154 28.52 7.18 -7.49
N ILE A 155 28.98 6.11 -6.82
CA ILE A 155 28.63 5.85 -5.42
C ILE A 155 29.08 7.01 -4.53
N ILE A 156 30.36 7.42 -4.64
CA ILE A 156 30.92 8.53 -3.86
C ILE A 156 30.15 9.83 -4.11
N ASN A 157 29.87 10.16 -5.38
CA ASN A 157 29.09 11.35 -5.74
C ASN A 157 27.66 11.28 -5.19
N SER A 158 27.03 10.10 -5.21
CA SER A 158 25.69 9.89 -4.65
C SER A 158 25.67 10.13 -3.14
N LEU A 159 26.71 9.67 -2.42
CA LEU A 159 26.86 9.86 -0.98
C LEU A 159 27.15 11.32 -0.61
N LEU A 160 28.02 12.00 -1.36
CA LEU A 160 28.49 13.36 -1.04
C LEU A 160 27.55 14.46 -1.54
N PHE A 161 26.98 14.30 -2.73
CA PHE A 161 26.28 15.35 -3.45
C PHE A 161 24.80 15.02 -3.71
N GLY A 162 24.39 13.75 -3.66
CA GLY A 162 23.00 13.33 -3.90
C GLY A 162 21.98 14.14 -3.09
N PRO A 163 22.07 14.16 -1.74
CA PRO A 163 21.16 14.95 -0.90
C PRO A 163 21.16 16.46 -1.20
N LYS A 164 22.35 17.03 -1.47
CA LYS A 164 22.47 18.47 -1.76
C LYS A 164 21.79 18.82 -3.09
N ASN A 165 22.01 18.00 -4.11
CA ASN A 165 21.40 18.16 -5.44
C ASN A 165 19.89 17.97 -5.37
N LEU A 166 19.41 17.04 -4.54
CA LEU A 166 17.98 16.82 -4.31
C LEU A 166 17.30 18.06 -3.72
N ILE A 167 17.86 18.62 -2.64
CA ILE A 167 17.33 19.82 -1.99
C ILE A 167 17.36 21.00 -2.96
N LYS A 168 18.49 21.20 -3.64
CA LYS A 168 18.65 22.26 -4.65
C LYS A 168 17.60 22.14 -5.77
N THR A 169 17.37 20.93 -6.29
CA THR A 169 16.35 20.69 -7.32
C THR A 169 14.96 21.08 -6.83
N LYS A 170 14.59 20.69 -5.61
CA LYS A 170 13.31 21.09 -5.01
C LYS A 170 13.19 22.61 -4.93
N GLU A 171 14.21 23.28 -4.41
CA GLU A 171 14.21 24.74 -4.27
C GLU A 171 14.08 25.45 -5.62
N GLU A 172 14.82 25.01 -6.64
CA GLU A 172 14.87 25.67 -7.94
C GLU A 172 13.62 25.40 -8.79
N ILE A 173 13.17 24.15 -8.83
CA ILE A 173 12.11 23.70 -9.75
C ILE A 173 10.71 23.80 -9.14
N ILE A 174 10.60 23.65 -7.82
CA ILE A 174 9.30 23.60 -7.14
C ILE A 174 9.05 24.89 -6.34
N ASP A 175 10.03 25.37 -5.58
CA ASP A 175 9.78 26.48 -4.65
C ASP A 175 9.96 27.88 -5.28
N LYS A 176 11.01 28.10 -6.09
CA LYS A 176 11.37 29.43 -6.62
C LYS A 176 10.80 29.71 -8.01
N ASN A 177 10.81 28.72 -8.90
CA ASN A 177 10.29 28.85 -10.25
C ASN A 177 9.49 27.58 -10.58
N PRO A 178 8.24 27.48 -10.10
CA PRO A 178 7.43 26.30 -10.33
C PRO A 178 7.29 26.10 -11.82
N TYR A 179 8.02 25.12 -12.36
CA TYR A 179 7.97 24.78 -13.77
C TYR A 179 6.52 24.45 -14.16
N ASP A 180 5.89 25.32 -14.95
CA ASP A 180 4.50 25.15 -15.38
C ASP A 180 4.44 24.89 -16.88
N LEU A 181 4.59 23.61 -17.24
CA LEU A 181 4.44 23.16 -18.62
C LEU A 181 3.07 23.55 -19.19
N LEU A 182 2.01 23.48 -18.39
CA LEU A 182 0.65 23.74 -18.87
C LEU A 182 0.49 25.19 -19.36
N ASP A 183 1.07 26.17 -18.66
CA ASP A 183 1.02 27.56 -19.10
C ASP A 183 1.79 27.83 -20.40
N ILE A 184 2.87 27.09 -20.65
CA ILE A 184 3.57 27.09 -21.95
C ILE A 184 2.66 26.48 -23.03
N LEU A 185 2.04 25.33 -22.74
CA LEU A 185 1.20 24.61 -23.70
C LEU A 185 -0.05 25.40 -24.12
N LYS A 186 -0.64 26.19 -23.21
CA LYS A 186 -1.80 27.05 -23.50
C LYS A 186 -1.53 28.11 -24.58
N GLN A 187 -0.27 28.40 -24.90
CA GLN A 187 0.10 29.35 -25.94
C GLN A 187 -0.10 28.80 -27.36
N TYR A 188 -0.20 27.47 -27.48
CA TYR A 188 -0.39 26.79 -28.75
C TYR A 188 -1.88 26.58 -29.03
N SER A 189 -2.28 26.83 -30.28
CA SER A 189 -3.69 26.77 -30.69
C SER A 189 -4.10 25.43 -31.27
N ASN A 190 -3.15 24.55 -31.59
CA ASN A 190 -3.41 23.25 -32.21
C ASN A 190 -2.74 22.07 -31.48
N SER A 191 -3.35 20.90 -31.57
CA SER A 191 -2.94 19.67 -30.89
C SER A 191 -1.56 19.18 -31.31
N LYS A 192 -1.18 19.37 -32.57
CA LYS A 192 0.14 18.96 -33.10
C LYS A 192 1.26 19.72 -32.40
N ASP A 193 1.16 21.03 -32.29
CA ASP A 193 2.19 21.84 -31.64
C ASP A 193 2.23 21.58 -30.13
N ILE A 194 1.07 21.39 -29.48
CA ILE A 194 1.00 20.98 -28.07
C ILE A 194 1.72 19.63 -27.88
N PHE A 195 1.43 18.65 -28.73
CA PHE A 195 2.04 17.32 -28.64
C PHE A 195 3.54 17.36 -28.86
N ASN A 196 4.02 18.07 -29.89
CA ASN A 196 5.45 18.27 -30.13
C ASN A 196 6.12 18.95 -28.94
N LYS A 197 5.46 19.95 -28.34
CA LYS A 197 6.00 20.62 -27.17
C LYS A 197 6.07 19.72 -25.94
N ILE A 198 5.10 18.82 -25.75
CA ILE A 198 5.17 17.78 -24.71
C ILE A 198 6.38 16.88 -24.95
N LEU A 199 6.61 16.43 -26.19
CA LEU A 199 7.78 15.61 -26.55
C LEU A 199 9.10 16.34 -26.30
N ASP A 200 9.21 17.62 -26.68
CA ASP A 200 10.41 18.45 -26.44
C ASP A 200 10.78 18.52 -24.95
N ASN A 201 9.78 18.50 -24.06
CA ASN A 201 9.99 18.58 -22.62
C ASN A 201 10.19 17.21 -21.95
N GLN A 202 9.98 16.11 -22.67
CA GLN A 202 10.10 14.76 -22.13
C GLN A 202 11.49 14.49 -21.54
N TYR A 203 12.53 14.97 -22.23
CA TYR A 203 13.92 14.82 -21.80
C TYR A 203 14.15 15.48 -20.43
N PHE A 204 13.78 16.75 -20.29
CA PHE A 204 13.97 17.51 -19.06
C PHE A 204 13.28 16.85 -17.86
N ILE A 205 12.06 16.35 -18.08
CA ILE A 205 11.23 15.73 -17.03
C ILE A 205 11.86 14.41 -16.57
N SER A 206 12.29 13.58 -17.53
CA SER A 206 12.90 12.28 -17.24
C SER A 206 14.31 12.43 -16.64
N ASP A 207 15.12 13.35 -17.14
CA ASP A 207 16.46 13.65 -16.64
C ASP A 207 16.41 14.19 -15.20
N THR A 208 15.50 15.12 -14.92
CA THR A 208 15.29 15.68 -13.58
C THR A 208 14.87 14.59 -12.59
N ALA A 209 13.92 13.73 -12.96
CA ALA A 209 13.52 12.62 -12.11
C ALA A 209 14.69 11.66 -11.80
N LEU A 210 15.48 11.32 -12.82
CA LEU A 210 16.58 10.35 -12.72
C LEU A 210 17.78 10.86 -11.92
N LYS A 211 18.24 12.09 -12.20
CA LYS A 211 19.37 12.71 -11.50
C LYS A 211 19.14 12.86 -10.01
N ASN A 212 17.88 12.83 -9.57
CA ASN A 212 17.50 12.94 -8.17
C ASN A 212 17.20 11.57 -7.55
N HIS A 213 16.35 10.75 -8.19
CA HIS A 213 15.93 9.48 -7.59
C HIS A 213 17.01 8.40 -7.58
N GLY A 214 17.84 8.31 -8.64
CA GLY A 214 18.90 7.32 -8.76
C GLY A 214 19.96 7.43 -7.66
N PRO A 215 20.64 8.59 -7.51
CA PRO A 215 21.65 8.79 -6.46
C PRO A 215 21.12 8.58 -5.04
N ILE A 216 19.86 8.97 -4.79
CA ILE A 216 19.23 8.79 -3.47
C ILE A 216 18.89 7.32 -3.19
N SER A 217 18.55 6.54 -4.22
CA SER A 217 18.37 5.10 -4.10
C SER A 217 19.70 4.42 -3.70
N VAL A 218 20.83 4.83 -4.30
CA VAL A 218 22.16 4.34 -3.90
C VAL A 218 22.52 4.81 -2.48
N TYR A 219 22.27 6.07 -2.16
CA TYR A 219 22.50 6.62 -0.82
C TYR A 219 21.81 5.77 0.25
N THR A 220 20.51 5.51 0.09
CA THR A 220 19.75 4.71 1.07
C THR A 220 20.21 3.25 1.12
N ALA A 221 20.48 2.63 -0.02
CA ALA A 221 20.97 1.25 -0.08
C ALA A 221 22.32 1.06 0.64
N VAL A 222 23.25 2.00 0.48
CA VAL A 222 24.55 1.96 1.16
C VAL A 222 24.38 2.16 2.67
N ASN A 223 23.53 3.09 3.10
CA ASN A 223 23.24 3.33 4.52
C ASN A 223 22.67 2.07 5.19
N ASP A 224 21.69 1.45 4.55
CA ASP A 224 21.05 0.23 5.03
C ASP A 224 22.05 -0.93 5.14
N ALA A 225 22.91 -1.09 4.13
CA ALA A 225 23.94 -2.12 4.12
C ALA A 225 24.95 -1.94 5.26
N ILE A 226 25.43 -0.72 5.51
CA ILE A 226 26.37 -0.42 6.60
C ILE A 226 25.72 -0.67 7.96
N LEU A 227 24.47 -0.23 8.15
CA LEU A 227 23.76 -0.40 9.41
C LEU A 227 23.55 -1.88 9.74
N LYS A 228 23.09 -2.68 8.76
CA LYS A 228 22.90 -4.12 8.92
C LYS A 228 24.21 -4.86 9.16
N ALA A 229 25.27 -4.52 8.43
CA ALA A 229 26.58 -5.13 8.64
C ALA A 229 27.10 -4.93 10.07
N ILE A 230 26.84 -3.77 10.69
CA ILE A 230 27.22 -3.51 12.08
C ILE A 230 26.39 -4.34 13.06
N LEU A 231 25.07 -4.46 12.86
CA LEU A 231 24.21 -5.31 13.70
C LEU A 231 24.62 -6.78 13.60
N GLU A 232 24.83 -7.30 12.40
CA GLU A 232 25.28 -8.67 12.15
C GLU A 232 26.66 -8.96 12.74
N SER A 233 27.57 -7.97 12.71
CA SER A 233 28.89 -8.14 13.34
C SER A 233 28.82 -8.23 14.88
N ALA A 234 27.65 -8.02 15.48
CA ALA A 234 27.42 -8.06 16.92
C ALA A 234 26.47 -9.19 17.36
N SER A 235 25.75 -9.83 16.43
CA SER A 235 24.81 -10.92 16.73
C SER A 235 24.57 -11.77 15.49
N ASN A 236 24.38 -13.08 15.68
CA ASN A 236 23.90 -13.99 14.63
C ASN A 236 22.39 -14.25 14.72
N ASN A 237 21.69 -13.62 15.67
CA ASN A 237 20.25 -13.77 15.81
C ASN A 237 19.53 -12.82 14.84
N SER A 238 19.11 -13.35 13.69
CA SER A 238 18.41 -12.63 12.62
C SER A 238 17.15 -11.90 13.10
N ASN A 239 16.37 -12.51 14.00
CA ASN A 239 15.15 -11.88 14.53
C ASN A 239 15.44 -10.62 15.35
N ASN A 240 16.53 -10.63 16.12
CA ASN A 240 16.95 -9.44 16.87
C ASN A 240 17.47 -8.36 15.93
N ILE A 241 18.25 -8.72 14.90
CA ILE A 241 18.76 -7.78 13.90
C ILE A 241 17.62 -7.09 13.16
N GLU A 242 16.63 -7.85 12.67
CA GLU A 242 15.47 -7.31 11.97
C GLU A 242 14.60 -6.44 12.89
N SER A 243 14.37 -6.89 14.14
CA SER A 243 13.64 -6.11 15.15
C SER A 243 14.34 -4.78 15.45
N ASP A 244 15.66 -4.79 15.60
CA ASP A 244 16.46 -3.61 15.93
C ASP A 244 16.59 -2.66 14.74
N TYR A 245 16.79 -3.19 13.53
CA TYR A 245 16.78 -2.41 12.29
C TYR A 245 15.43 -1.70 12.10
N ASN A 246 14.31 -2.42 12.24
CA ASN A 246 12.97 -1.83 12.16
C ASN A 246 12.75 -0.74 13.23
N LEU A 247 13.21 -0.97 14.47
CA LEU A 247 13.13 0.04 15.53
C LEU A 247 13.95 1.30 15.21
N MET A 248 15.08 1.15 14.53
CA MET A 248 15.92 2.28 14.13
C MET A 248 15.27 3.16 13.07
N ILE A 249 14.66 2.55 12.06
CA ILE A 249 14.03 3.27 10.95
C ILE A 249 12.62 3.79 11.27
N SER A 250 11.95 3.29 12.33
CA SER A 250 10.56 3.64 12.68
C SER A 250 10.35 5.06 13.24
N SER A 251 11.40 5.88 13.37
CA SER A 251 11.28 7.27 13.83
C SER A 251 12.08 8.20 12.92
N ALA A 252 11.90 8.05 11.61
CA ALA A 252 12.50 8.94 10.63
C ALA A 252 11.86 10.34 10.73
N THR A 253 12.69 11.37 10.87
CA THR A 253 12.22 12.77 10.90
C THR A 253 12.13 13.32 9.48
N ASP A 254 11.32 14.37 9.30
CA ASP A 254 11.22 15.14 8.05
C ASP A 254 10.77 14.34 6.82
N VAL A 255 9.87 13.38 7.03
CA VAL A 255 9.30 12.56 5.96
C VAL A 255 8.12 13.29 5.32
N ILE A 256 8.32 13.81 4.11
CA ILE A 256 7.30 14.61 3.39
C ILE A 256 5.95 13.86 3.19
N SER A 257 5.98 12.53 3.06
CA SER A 257 4.76 11.72 2.97
C SER A 257 3.97 11.64 4.27
N ALA A 258 4.62 11.84 5.43
CA ALA A 258 3.97 11.89 6.73
C ALA A 258 3.22 13.22 6.96
N GLU A 259 3.53 14.27 6.20
CA GLU A 259 2.78 15.54 6.25
C GLU A 259 1.33 15.38 5.79
N VAL A 260 1.05 14.51 4.81
CA VAL A 260 -0.29 14.33 4.23
C VAL A 260 -1.34 13.96 5.29
N PRO A 261 -1.21 12.83 6.03
CA PRO A 261 -2.18 12.48 7.06
C PRO A 261 -2.23 13.51 8.18
N LYS A 262 -1.08 14.09 8.57
CA LYS A 262 -1.01 15.12 9.62
C LYS A 262 -1.84 16.35 9.26
N ILE A 263 -1.67 16.91 8.06
CA ILE A 263 -2.39 18.10 7.62
C ILE A 263 -3.89 17.80 7.48
N LEU A 264 -4.27 16.63 6.97
CA LEU A 264 -5.69 16.23 6.89
C LEU A 264 -6.34 16.13 8.27
N CYS A 265 -5.60 15.65 9.28
CA CYS A 265 -6.05 15.65 10.67
C CYS A 265 -6.16 17.07 11.25
N GLU A 266 -5.21 17.95 10.96
CA GLU A 266 -5.26 19.35 11.38
C GLU A 266 -6.44 20.11 10.74
N ILE A 267 -6.77 19.81 9.46
CA ILE A 267 -7.97 20.31 8.79
C ILE A 267 -9.21 19.81 9.56
N ALA A 268 -9.32 18.51 9.80
CA ALA A 268 -10.43 17.93 10.54
C ALA A 268 -10.60 18.54 11.94
N LYS A 269 -9.50 18.72 12.69
CA LYS A 269 -9.49 19.35 14.03
C LYS A 269 -9.93 20.82 14.00
N SER A 270 -9.61 21.55 12.93
CA SER A 270 -9.96 22.97 12.77
C SER A 270 -11.42 23.23 12.34
N ILE A 271 -12.19 22.18 12.03
CA ILE A 271 -13.63 22.30 11.72
C ILE A 271 -14.39 22.56 13.03
N LYS A 272 -14.98 23.76 13.15
CA LYS A 272 -15.69 24.20 14.36
C LYS A 272 -16.90 23.32 14.69
N ASP A 273 -17.81 23.14 13.74
CA ASP A 273 -18.98 22.28 13.89
C ASP A 273 -18.77 20.96 13.15
N LYS A 274 -18.19 20.00 13.87
CA LYS A 274 -17.88 18.66 13.35
C LYS A 274 -19.16 17.89 12.99
N GLN A 275 -20.25 18.09 13.73
CA GLN A 275 -21.50 17.35 13.51
C GLN A 275 -22.19 17.85 12.24
N TRP A 276 -22.30 19.16 12.07
CA TRP A 276 -22.81 19.77 10.84
C TRP A 276 -21.99 19.35 9.62
N PHE A 277 -20.67 19.43 9.69
CA PHE A 277 -19.81 19.09 8.55
C PHE A 277 -19.95 17.63 8.10
N ARG A 278 -20.16 16.70 9.05
CA ARG A 278 -20.42 15.28 8.73
C ARG A 278 -21.75 15.06 8.01
N GLN A 279 -22.74 15.92 8.23
CA GLN A 279 -24.07 15.80 7.62
C GLN A 279 -24.11 16.33 6.18
N LEU A 280 -23.15 17.17 5.78
CA LEU A 280 -23.02 17.64 4.40
C LEU A 280 -22.79 16.47 3.44
N SER A 281 -23.24 16.59 2.19
CA SER A 281 -22.74 15.75 1.11
C SER A 281 -21.23 15.98 0.89
N ASP A 282 -20.55 15.09 0.17
CA ASP A 282 -19.11 15.24 -0.06
C ASP A 282 -18.82 16.45 -0.96
N GLU A 283 -19.71 16.74 -1.90
CA GLU A 283 -19.66 17.90 -2.80
C GLU A 283 -19.86 19.22 -2.03
N GLU A 284 -20.81 19.27 -1.09
CA GLU A 284 -21.02 20.45 -0.25
C GLU A 284 -19.84 20.68 0.70
N ALA A 285 -19.33 19.62 1.33
CA ALA A 285 -18.14 19.69 2.18
C ALA A 285 -16.93 20.20 1.39
N LEU A 286 -16.74 19.72 0.16
CA LEU A 286 -15.71 20.21 -0.74
C LEU A 286 -15.88 21.70 -1.03
N ARG A 287 -17.10 22.13 -1.35
CA ARG A 287 -17.39 23.54 -1.62
C ARG A 287 -17.05 24.41 -0.40
N VAL A 288 -17.49 24.01 0.79
CA VAL A 288 -17.20 24.70 2.06
C VAL A 288 -15.70 24.85 2.30
N LEU A 289 -14.93 23.76 2.18
CA LEU A 289 -13.48 23.82 2.40
C LEU A 289 -12.76 24.61 1.30
N THR A 290 -13.28 24.61 0.07
CA THR A 290 -12.64 25.31 -1.05
C THR A 290 -12.92 26.81 -1.01
N THR A 291 -14.17 27.23 -0.80
CA THR A 291 -14.60 28.65 -0.89
C THR A 291 -14.64 29.37 0.45
N GLY A 292 -14.60 28.64 1.57
CA GLY A 292 -14.67 29.24 2.90
C GLY A 292 -13.44 30.06 3.27
N THR A 293 -13.59 30.99 4.22
CA THR A 293 -12.51 31.85 4.70
C THR A 293 -11.94 31.44 6.05
N ASN A 294 -12.54 30.42 6.69
CA ASN A 294 -12.15 29.93 8.00
C ASN A 294 -10.82 29.14 7.97
N GLU A 295 -10.29 28.82 9.14
CA GLU A 295 -9.02 28.10 9.31
C GLU A 295 -9.00 26.76 8.54
N SER A 296 -10.06 25.95 8.62
CA SER A 296 -10.13 24.67 7.92
C SER A 296 -10.04 24.81 6.40
N SER A 297 -10.68 25.83 5.84
CA SER A 297 -10.63 26.14 4.41
C SER A 297 -9.24 26.64 3.99
N GLN A 298 -8.58 27.46 4.82
CA GLN A 298 -7.21 27.92 4.57
C GLN A 298 -6.23 26.75 4.56
N LYS A 299 -6.30 25.87 5.57
CA LYS A 299 -5.48 24.66 5.66
C LYS A 299 -5.74 23.70 4.48
N PHE A 300 -7.00 23.56 4.06
CA PHE A 300 -7.35 22.73 2.91
C PHE A 300 -6.77 23.28 1.60
N ARG A 301 -6.86 24.59 1.35
CA ARG A 301 -6.22 25.19 0.17
C ARG A 301 -4.70 25.03 0.19
N TYR A 302 -4.06 25.25 1.35
CA TYR A 302 -2.64 25.00 1.51
C TYR A 302 -2.27 23.54 1.21
N PHE A 303 -3.07 22.59 1.72
CA PHE A 303 -2.89 21.17 1.42
C PHE A 303 -2.96 20.87 -0.08
N ILE A 304 -3.96 21.40 -0.78
CA ILE A 304 -4.12 21.20 -2.23
C ILE A 304 -2.99 21.87 -3.02
N GLU A 305 -2.53 23.05 -2.60
CA GLU A 305 -1.41 23.72 -3.25
C GLU A 305 -0.11 22.92 -3.11
N ARG A 306 0.18 22.44 -1.90
CA ARG A 306 1.42 21.72 -1.58
C ARG A 306 1.41 20.28 -2.08
N HIS A 307 0.34 19.53 -1.80
CA HIS A 307 0.27 18.08 -2.01
C HIS A 307 -0.72 17.67 -3.09
N GLY A 308 -1.39 18.62 -3.75
CA GLY A 308 -2.44 18.32 -4.72
C GLY A 308 -1.98 17.64 -6.00
N HIS A 309 -0.67 17.61 -6.30
CA HIS A 309 -0.09 16.84 -7.42
C HIS A 309 -0.06 15.32 -7.15
N ARG A 310 -0.23 14.90 -5.90
CA ARG A 310 -0.36 13.50 -5.50
C ARG A 310 -1.76 12.98 -5.83
N GLY A 311 -1.90 11.66 -5.85
CA GLY A 311 -3.21 11.05 -6.08
C GLY A 311 -3.14 9.54 -6.19
N TYR A 312 -4.28 8.94 -6.51
CA TYR A 312 -4.33 7.52 -6.86
C TYR A 312 -3.64 7.31 -8.22
N ARG A 313 -2.75 6.32 -8.30
CA ARG A 313 -1.96 6.00 -9.52
C ARG A 313 -1.30 7.24 -10.12
N GLU A 314 -0.56 7.95 -9.27
CA GLU A 314 0.01 9.29 -9.52
C GLU A 314 0.94 9.39 -10.76
N LEU A 315 1.39 8.27 -11.32
CA LEU A 315 2.19 8.26 -12.55
C LEU A 315 1.38 8.04 -13.85
N ASP A 316 0.12 7.60 -13.76
CA ASP A 316 -0.71 7.35 -14.93
C ASP A 316 -1.61 8.57 -15.23
N PRO A 317 -1.44 9.26 -16.38
CA PRO A 317 -2.20 10.45 -16.73
C PRO A 317 -3.72 10.24 -16.80
N MET A 318 -4.20 9.00 -16.96
CA MET A 318 -5.64 8.72 -16.93
C MET A 318 -6.27 9.04 -15.57
N TYR A 319 -5.48 9.00 -14.50
CA TYR A 319 -5.95 9.24 -13.14
C TYR A 319 -5.67 10.67 -12.70
N LYS A 320 -6.69 11.31 -12.12
CA LYS A 320 -6.62 12.72 -11.74
C LYS A 320 -5.91 12.88 -10.39
N PRO A 321 -4.99 13.86 -10.27
CA PRO A 321 -4.37 14.21 -9.00
C PRO A 321 -5.40 14.91 -8.07
N TRP A 322 -5.11 15.01 -6.78
CA TRP A 322 -6.02 15.62 -5.79
C TRP A 322 -6.37 17.08 -6.10
N LYS A 323 -5.48 17.84 -6.75
CA LYS A 323 -5.75 19.20 -7.20
C LYS A 323 -6.91 19.26 -8.19
N SER A 324 -7.02 18.27 -9.07
CA SER A 324 -8.08 18.17 -10.08
C SER A 324 -9.30 17.35 -9.61
N ASN A 325 -9.09 16.43 -8.67
CA ASN A 325 -10.14 15.65 -8.02
C ASN A 325 -9.88 15.54 -6.51
N PRO A 326 -10.27 16.55 -5.72
CA PRO A 326 -10.00 16.60 -4.28
C PRO A 326 -10.96 15.75 -3.44
N MET A 327 -11.94 15.08 -4.08
CA MET A 327 -12.96 14.29 -3.39
C MET A 327 -12.40 13.26 -2.40
N PRO A 328 -11.29 12.54 -2.72
CA PRO A 328 -10.71 11.59 -1.79
C PRO A 328 -10.24 12.21 -0.47
N CYS A 329 -9.74 13.45 -0.54
CA CYS A 329 -9.30 14.19 0.64
C CYS A 329 -10.48 14.56 1.54
N ILE A 330 -11.63 14.91 0.97
CA ILE A 330 -12.85 15.27 1.72
C ILE A 330 -13.37 14.10 2.52
N LYS A 331 -13.48 12.95 1.88
CA LYS A 331 -13.95 11.73 2.53
C LYS A 331 -12.95 11.22 3.55
N THR A 332 -11.66 11.46 3.33
CA THR A 332 -10.62 11.25 4.35
C THR A 332 -10.88 12.13 5.59
N ILE A 333 -11.10 13.43 5.40
CA ILE A 333 -11.40 14.37 6.49
C ILE A 333 -12.66 13.93 7.27
N LYS A 334 -13.74 13.56 6.58
CA LYS A 334 -14.98 13.08 7.21
C LYS A 334 -14.80 11.77 7.98
N THR A 335 -13.95 10.90 7.47
CA THR A 335 -13.61 9.64 8.11
C THR A 335 -12.80 9.88 9.38
N ILE A 336 -11.78 10.76 9.35
CA ILE A 336 -11.02 11.19 10.53
C ILE A 336 -11.97 11.78 11.57
N LEU A 337 -12.92 12.62 11.14
CA LEU A 337 -13.93 13.16 12.03
C LEU A 337 -14.75 12.03 12.68
N SER A 338 -15.06 10.95 11.99
CA SER A 338 -15.93 9.87 12.48
C SER A 338 -15.24 8.86 13.39
N GLY A 339 -13.91 8.75 13.33
CA GLY A 339 -13.11 7.86 14.17
C GLY A 339 -12.75 8.46 15.53
N ASN A 340 -12.13 7.66 16.41
CA ASN A 340 -11.51 8.16 17.63
C ASN A 340 -10.25 8.96 17.25
N GLU A 341 -10.15 10.21 17.70
CA GLU A 341 -9.06 11.14 17.37
C GLU A 341 -7.66 10.56 17.68
N SER A 342 -7.57 9.64 18.66
CA SER A 342 -6.35 8.96 19.08
C SER A 342 -5.73 8.03 18.03
N GLN A 343 -6.50 7.56 17.04
CA GLN A 343 -5.98 6.65 15.98
C GLN A 343 -5.13 7.38 14.94
N PHE A 344 -5.20 8.71 14.89
CA PHE A 344 -4.52 9.54 13.91
C PHE A 344 -3.46 10.45 14.51
N GLU A 345 -3.20 10.33 15.82
CA GLU A 345 -2.10 11.02 16.45
C GLU A 345 -0.79 10.32 16.08
N ALA A 346 0.12 11.08 15.47
CA ALA A 346 1.47 10.61 15.24
C ALA A 346 2.07 10.17 16.58
N LYS A 347 2.58 8.93 16.63
CA LYS A 347 3.25 8.42 17.82
C LYS A 347 4.38 9.38 18.21
N ILE A 348 4.59 9.51 19.51
CA ILE A 348 5.71 10.27 20.05
C ILE A 348 6.99 9.71 19.42
N GLU A 349 7.67 10.55 18.63
CA GLU A 349 8.93 10.20 17.99
C GLU A 349 9.94 9.81 19.05
N LYS A 350 10.36 8.55 19.04
CA LYS A 350 11.39 8.08 19.98
C LYS A 350 12.71 8.80 19.71
N SER A 351 13.31 9.32 20.77
CA SER A 351 14.62 9.96 20.68
C SER A 351 15.67 8.94 20.19
N VAL A 352 16.75 9.43 19.57
CA VAL A 352 17.89 8.59 19.17
C VAL A 352 18.41 7.76 20.36
N GLU A 353 18.39 8.36 21.55
CA GLU A 353 18.83 7.73 22.80
C GLU A 353 17.92 6.57 23.23
N GLU A 354 16.60 6.77 23.21
CA GLU A 354 15.62 5.72 23.52
C GLU A 354 15.73 4.55 22.55
N VAL A 355 15.93 4.84 21.26
CA VAL A 355 16.09 3.81 20.24
C VAL A 355 17.37 3.01 20.45
N VAL A 356 18.51 3.66 20.68
CA VAL A 356 19.79 2.98 20.90
C VAL A 356 19.78 2.15 22.19
N ASN A 357 19.11 2.63 23.25
CA ASN A 357 18.96 1.90 24.50
C ASN A 357 18.00 0.71 24.39
N GLY A 358 17.04 0.77 23.46
CA GLY A 358 16.08 -0.31 23.19
C GLY A 358 16.60 -1.42 22.28
N LEU A 359 17.84 -1.33 21.77
CA LEU A 359 18.42 -2.35 20.89
C LEU A 359 18.70 -3.64 21.66
N LYS A 360 18.23 -4.77 21.13
CA LYS A 360 18.43 -6.12 21.68
C LYS A 360 19.81 -6.68 21.33
N THR A 361 20.40 -6.20 20.24
CA THR A 361 21.71 -6.63 19.73
C THR A 361 22.81 -6.17 20.70
N PRO A 362 23.70 -7.07 21.17
CA PRO A 362 24.73 -6.76 22.15
C PRO A 362 25.90 -5.99 21.48
N LEU A 363 25.69 -4.69 21.29
CA LEU A 363 26.66 -3.80 20.67
C LEU A 363 27.72 -3.32 21.66
N THR A 364 28.98 -3.25 21.22
CA THR A 364 30.06 -2.63 22.00
C THR A 364 29.79 -1.14 22.21
N PRO A 365 30.34 -0.50 23.26
CA PRO A 365 30.16 0.93 23.51
C PRO A 365 30.52 1.82 22.31
N PHE A 366 31.59 1.46 21.60
CA PHE A 366 32.01 2.15 20.38
C PHE A 366 30.98 2.03 19.24
N LYS A 367 30.45 0.82 18.99
CA LYS A 367 29.41 0.60 17.96
C LYS A 367 28.11 1.35 18.33
N LYS A 368 27.73 1.35 19.61
CA LYS A 368 26.59 2.14 20.11
C LYS A 368 26.78 3.63 19.87
N LEU A 369 27.98 4.16 20.16
CA LEU A 369 28.31 5.56 19.91
C LEU A 369 28.25 5.92 18.42
N LEU A 370 28.80 5.06 17.57
CA LEU A 370 28.76 5.22 16.11
C LEU A 370 27.33 5.22 15.57
N ILE A 371 26.47 4.30 16.03
CA ILE A 371 25.05 4.26 15.67
C ILE A 371 24.37 5.55 16.14
N LYS A 372 24.54 5.93 17.42
CA LYS A 372 23.89 7.10 18.03
C LYS A 372 24.21 8.39 17.29
N HIS A 373 25.48 8.65 16.98
CA HIS A 373 25.91 9.96 16.49
C HIS A 373 26.09 10.06 14.97
N VAL A 374 26.22 8.93 14.27
CA VAL A 374 26.51 8.94 12.82
C VAL A 374 25.44 8.19 12.04
N LEU A 375 25.32 6.87 12.26
CA LEU A 375 24.57 6.03 11.32
C LEU A 375 23.06 6.18 11.44
N LEU A 376 22.53 6.30 12.66
CA LEU A 376 21.09 6.44 12.85
C LEU A 376 20.57 7.79 12.31
N PRO A 377 21.19 8.95 12.62
CA PRO A 377 20.82 10.22 11.97
C PRO A 377 20.99 10.20 10.45
N TRP A 378 22.01 9.49 9.94
CA TRP A 378 22.25 9.36 8.51
C TRP A 378 21.18 8.53 7.79
N THR A 379 20.81 7.39 8.38
CA THR A 379 19.77 6.49 7.85
C THR A 379 18.40 7.16 7.86
N ARG A 380 18.03 7.80 8.99
CA ARG A 380 16.74 8.52 9.11
C ARG A 380 16.60 9.65 8.10
N ARG A 381 17.65 10.46 7.91
CA ARG A 381 17.66 11.48 6.83
C ARG A 381 17.56 10.85 5.44
N GLY A 382 18.19 9.70 5.22
CA GLY A 382 18.08 8.94 3.98
C GLY A 382 16.64 8.58 3.61
N ILE A 383 15.84 8.17 4.60
CA ILE A 383 14.40 7.89 4.41
C ILE A 383 13.66 9.17 3.96
N GLY A 384 13.89 10.30 4.64
CA GLY A 384 13.34 11.59 4.24
C GLY A 384 13.73 11.99 2.82
N TYR A 385 15.01 11.81 2.44
CA TYR A 385 15.47 12.08 1.07
C TYR A 385 14.84 11.14 0.04
N ARG A 386 14.64 9.86 0.35
CA ARG A 386 13.98 8.92 -0.55
C ARG A 386 12.54 9.34 -0.84
N GLU A 387 11.79 9.70 0.20
CA GLU A 387 10.42 10.20 0.05
C GLU A 387 10.37 11.55 -0.69
N LEU A 388 11.33 12.45 -0.44
CA LEU A 388 11.45 13.70 -1.20
C LEU A 388 11.81 13.46 -2.67
N SER A 389 12.67 12.49 -2.98
CA SER A 389 13.01 12.16 -4.37
C SER A 389 11.80 11.63 -5.14
N LYS A 390 10.97 10.80 -4.50
CA LYS A 390 9.69 10.34 -5.05
C LYS A 390 8.72 11.51 -5.23
N TYR A 391 8.63 12.40 -4.24
CA TYR A 391 7.82 13.62 -4.34
C TYR A 391 8.17 14.44 -5.58
N ILE A 392 9.46 14.72 -5.82
CA ILE A 392 9.89 15.49 -7.00
C ILE A 392 9.53 14.74 -8.30
N MET A 393 9.79 13.43 -8.36
CA MET A 393 9.45 12.61 -9.54
C MET A 393 7.95 12.68 -9.87
N VAL A 394 7.09 12.51 -8.87
CA VAL A 394 5.63 12.56 -9.04
C VAL A 394 5.17 13.97 -9.42
N TRP A 395 5.73 15.00 -8.79
CA TRP A 395 5.43 16.39 -9.11
C TRP A 395 5.75 16.70 -10.58
N MET A 396 6.95 16.29 -11.04
CA MET A 396 7.38 16.46 -12.43
C MET A 396 6.47 15.69 -13.40
N ASN A 397 6.10 14.46 -13.06
CA ASN A 397 5.16 13.68 -13.88
C ASN A 397 3.78 14.33 -13.94
N ASN A 398 3.29 14.91 -12.85
CA ASN A 398 2.01 15.60 -12.84
C ASN A 398 1.98 16.79 -13.82
N LYS A 399 3.11 17.48 -14.02
CA LYS A 399 3.22 18.54 -15.05
C LYS A 399 3.03 18.00 -16.47
N CYS A 400 3.52 16.79 -16.78
CA CYS A 400 3.16 16.09 -18.02
C CYS A 400 1.68 15.74 -18.07
N ASN A 401 1.14 15.18 -16.99
CA ASN A 401 -0.25 14.75 -16.93
C ASN A 401 -1.22 15.91 -17.20
N GLU A 402 -0.96 17.08 -16.61
CA GLU A 402 -1.69 18.32 -16.91
C GLU A 402 -1.64 18.67 -18.41
N GLY A 403 -0.46 18.54 -19.03
CA GLY A 403 -0.27 18.70 -20.47
C GLY A 403 -1.05 17.69 -21.32
N PHE A 404 -1.10 16.43 -20.92
CA PHE A 404 -1.88 15.39 -21.61
C PHE A 404 -3.38 15.63 -21.55
N TRP A 405 -3.91 16.04 -20.39
CA TRP A 405 -5.32 16.42 -20.28
C TRP A 405 -5.64 17.63 -21.18
N HIS A 406 -4.74 18.60 -21.25
CA HIS A 406 -4.90 19.75 -22.15
C HIS A 406 -4.85 19.34 -23.62
N LEU A 407 -3.89 18.49 -24.00
CA LEU A 407 -3.80 17.93 -25.35
C LEU A 407 -5.08 17.16 -25.72
N ALA A 408 -5.57 16.30 -24.84
CA ALA A 408 -6.80 15.53 -25.07
C ALA A 408 -8.02 16.42 -25.28
N GLN A 409 -8.14 17.52 -24.52
CA GLN A 409 -9.18 18.53 -24.75
C GLN A 409 -9.03 19.19 -26.12
N GLN A 410 -7.80 19.55 -26.50
CA GLN A 410 -7.54 20.19 -27.78
C GLN A 410 -7.81 19.26 -28.97
N MET A 411 -7.36 18.01 -28.91
CA MET A 411 -7.67 16.98 -29.91
C MET A 411 -9.17 16.74 -30.05
N THR A 412 -9.93 16.83 -28.94
CA THR A 412 -11.40 16.73 -28.99
C THR A 412 -12.02 17.93 -29.70
N LYS A 413 -11.57 19.15 -29.40
CA LYS A 413 -12.05 20.39 -30.06
C LYS A 413 -11.78 20.38 -31.56
N GLU A 414 -10.65 19.83 -31.98
CA GLU A 414 -10.27 19.68 -33.39
C GLU A 414 -10.99 18.52 -34.10
N GLY A 415 -11.80 17.74 -33.38
CA GLY A 415 -12.47 16.56 -33.95
C GLY A 415 -11.53 15.42 -34.30
N LEU A 416 -10.31 15.38 -33.73
CA LEU A 416 -9.37 14.28 -33.90
C LEU A 416 -9.79 13.05 -33.12
N ILE A 417 -10.38 13.24 -31.94
CA ILE A 417 -10.89 12.18 -31.07
C ILE A 417 -12.30 12.52 -30.60
N PRO A 418 -13.17 11.52 -30.35
CA PRO A 418 -14.57 11.77 -30.01
C PRO A 418 -14.77 12.28 -28.56
N SER A 419 -13.80 12.05 -27.67
CA SER A 419 -13.87 12.47 -26.27
C SER A 419 -12.49 12.52 -25.65
N VAL A 420 -12.35 13.28 -24.56
CA VAL A 420 -11.10 13.35 -23.78
C VAL A 420 -10.68 11.98 -23.25
N ASP A 421 -11.62 11.17 -22.78
CA ASP A 421 -11.33 9.82 -22.24
C ASP A 421 -10.69 8.88 -23.29
N THR A 422 -10.99 9.08 -24.58
CA THR A 422 -10.41 8.31 -25.68
C THR A 422 -8.89 8.40 -25.67
N PHE A 423 -8.35 9.56 -25.29
CA PHE A 423 -6.92 9.85 -25.32
C PHE A 423 -6.09 8.83 -24.54
N PHE A 424 -6.57 8.39 -23.37
CA PHE A 424 -5.81 7.50 -22.50
C PHE A 424 -5.68 6.06 -23.03
N TYR A 425 -6.50 5.70 -24.01
CA TYR A 425 -6.43 4.40 -24.69
C TYR A 425 -5.64 4.47 -26.00
N LEU A 426 -5.15 5.64 -26.40
CA LEU A 426 -4.22 5.79 -27.51
C LEU A 426 -2.79 5.52 -27.04
N THR A 427 -1.96 5.05 -27.96
CA THR A 427 -0.50 5.06 -27.78
C THR A 427 0.07 6.43 -28.21
N VAL A 428 1.26 6.80 -27.74
CA VAL A 428 2.01 8.00 -28.21
C VAL A 428 2.11 8.05 -29.73
N THR A 429 2.41 6.92 -30.39
CA THR A 429 2.50 6.83 -31.85
C THR A 429 1.16 7.06 -32.55
N GLU A 430 0.06 6.63 -31.94
CA GLU A 430 -1.28 6.89 -32.47
C GLU A 430 -1.70 8.36 -32.25
N VAL A 431 -1.32 8.96 -31.13
CA VAL A 431 -1.49 10.41 -30.90
C VAL A 431 -0.72 11.19 -31.97
N GLU A 432 0.54 10.84 -32.20
CA GLU A 432 1.37 11.45 -33.25
C GLU A 432 0.72 11.35 -34.64
N ALA A 433 0.26 10.15 -35.01
CA ALA A 433 -0.44 9.90 -36.27
C ALA A 433 -1.66 10.81 -36.44
N LEU A 434 -2.52 10.87 -35.41
CA LEU A 434 -3.74 11.69 -35.43
C LEU A 434 -3.43 13.19 -35.53
N CYS A 435 -2.46 13.67 -34.74
CA CYS A 435 -1.97 15.05 -34.77
C CYS A 435 -1.34 15.43 -36.12
N ASN A 436 -0.73 14.47 -36.82
CA ASN A 436 -0.22 14.65 -38.17
C ASN A 436 -1.28 14.53 -39.28
N GLY A 437 -2.56 14.46 -38.91
CA GLY A 437 -3.67 14.44 -39.86
C GLY A 437 -4.04 13.06 -40.39
N GLN A 438 -3.40 11.98 -39.91
CA GLN A 438 -3.81 10.63 -40.30
C GLN A 438 -5.19 10.32 -39.71
N ARG A 439 -6.02 9.61 -40.50
CA ARG A 439 -7.40 9.24 -40.15
C ARG A 439 -7.60 7.75 -40.40
N ASP A 440 -6.92 6.94 -39.58
CA ASP A 440 -7.06 5.49 -39.64
C ASP A 440 -8.22 5.02 -38.73
N PRO A 441 -9.31 4.46 -39.29
CA PRO A 441 -10.42 3.95 -38.49
C PRO A 441 -10.03 2.76 -37.58
N LEU A 442 -8.93 2.05 -37.87
CA LEU A 442 -8.45 0.95 -37.05
C LEU A 442 -7.92 1.42 -35.69
N ILE A 443 -7.44 2.66 -35.58
CA ILE A 443 -7.05 3.26 -34.28
C ILE A 443 -8.26 3.25 -33.34
N PHE A 444 -9.42 3.73 -33.80
CA PHE A 444 -10.62 3.81 -32.96
C PHE A 444 -11.26 2.46 -32.69
N SER A 445 -11.12 1.49 -33.59
CA SER A 445 -11.49 0.10 -33.31
C SER A 445 -10.66 -0.45 -32.14
N ARG A 446 -9.33 -0.33 -32.19
CA ARG A 446 -8.43 -0.76 -31.11
C ARG A 446 -8.76 -0.04 -29.81
N VAL A 447 -8.95 1.29 -29.83
CA VAL A 447 -9.35 2.05 -28.63
C VAL A 447 -10.63 1.51 -27.99
N ARG A 448 -11.66 1.15 -28.78
CA ARG A 448 -12.89 0.55 -28.23
C ARG A 448 -12.60 -0.80 -27.56
N GLN A 449 -11.80 -1.65 -28.19
CA GLN A 449 -11.42 -2.94 -27.65
C GLN A 449 -10.58 -2.79 -26.36
N ARG A 450 -9.58 -1.91 -26.36
CA ARG A 450 -8.76 -1.54 -25.20
C ARG A 450 -9.63 -1.07 -24.03
N ARG A 451 -10.58 -0.18 -24.28
CA ARG A 451 -11.53 0.32 -23.27
C ARG A 451 -12.41 -0.80 -22.70
N ARG A 452 -12.85 -1.75 -23.53
CA ARG A 452 -13.62 -2.92 -23.08
C ARG A 452 -12.76 -3.86 -22.23
N LEU A 453 -11.50 -4.07 -22.60
CA LEU A 453 -10.60 -5.04 -21.97
C LEU A 453 -9.90 -4.50 -20.72
N TYR A 454 -9.68 -3.20 -20.63
CA TYR A 454 -8.98 -2.56 -19.51
C TYR A 454 -9.51 -2.98 -18.13
N PRO A 455 -10.84 -2.98 -17.84
CA PRO A 455 -11.35 -3.39 -16.53
C PRO A 455 -11.13 -4.88 -16.21
N LYS A 456 -10.91 -5.71 -17.24
CA LYS A 456 -10.54 -7.13 -17.07
C LYS A 456 -9.06 -7.23 -16.74
N MET A 457 -8.21 -6.58 -17.53
CA MET A 457 -6.75 -6.59 -17.36
C MET A 457 -6.32 -5.98 -16.02
N ASP A 458 -6.99 -4.90 -15.60
CA ASP A 458 -6.69 -4.22 -14.33
C ASP A 458 -6.93 -5.11 -13.10
N LYS A 459 -7.76 -6.16 -13.25
CA LYS A 459 -8.04 -7.15 -12.20
C LYS A 459 -7.06 -8.32 -12.20
N TYR A 460 -6.20 -8.45 -13.21
CA TYR A 460 -5.24 -9.53 -13.24
C TYR A 460 -4.24 -9.42 -12.10
N LYS A 461 -4.06 -10.53 -11.40
CA LYS A 461 -3.13 -10.67 -10.28
C LYS A 461 -2.03 -11.63 -10.69
N PHE A 462 -0.79 -11.24 -10.39
CA PHE A 462 0.38 -12.05 -10.68
C PHE A 462 1.04 -12.50 -9.38
N GLU A 463 1.77 -13.61 -9.44
CA GLU A 463 2.72 -13.95 -8.37
C GLU A 463 3.81 -12.87 -8.25
N GLU A 464 4.52 -12.86 -7.13
CA GLU A 464 5.68 -11.98 -6.96
C GLU A 464 6.78 -12.26 -7.99
N PHE A 465 6.99 -13.55 -8.31
CA PHE A 465 7.86 -14.01 -9.38
C PHE A 465 7.04 -14.74 -10.44
N ILE A 466 7.12 -14.29 -11.68
CA ILE A 466 6.39 -14.83 -12.83
C ILE A 466 7.44 -15.42 -13.76
N LYS A 467 7.27 -16.68 -14.17
CA LYS A 467 8.32 -17.45 -14.82
C LYS A 467 7.81 -18.04 -16.13
N GLY A 468 8.71 -18.06 -17.10
CA GLY A 468 8.50 -18.76 -18.36
C GLY A 468 7.53 -18.05 -19.31
N PRO A 469 7.40 -18.55 -20.54
CA PRO A 469 6.88 -17.77 -21.67
C PRO A 469 5.39 -17.43 -21.57
N GLU A 470 4.62 -18.17 -20.76
CA GLU A 470 3.16 -18.01 -20.74
C GLU A 470 2.66 -16.89 -19.83
N MET A 471 3.51 -16.29 -18.98
CA MET A 471 3.26 -15.13 -18.09
C MET A 471 1.81 -14.95 -17.64
N LYS A 472 1.15 -16.02 -17.17
CA LYS A 472 -0.30 -16.00 -16.92
C LYS A 472 -0.63 -15.36 -15.57
N PRO A 473 -1.68 -14.51 -15.50
CA PRO A 473 -2.29 -14.12 -14.24
C PRO A 473 -2.78 -15.34 -13.45
N ARG A 474 -2.71 -15.29 -12.13
CA ARG A 474 -3.23 -16.32 -11.22
C ARG A 474 -4.73 -16.51 -11.35
N ASN A 475 -5.44 -15.45 -11.68
CA ASN A 475 -6.89 -15.40 -11.85
C ASN A 475 -7.29 -15.34 -13.33
N PHE A 476 -6.50 -15.93 -14.22
CA PHE A 476 -6.76 -15.94 -15.66
C PHE A 476 -8.00 -16.78 -16.02
N GLU A 477 -8.15 -17.94 -15.40
CA GLU A 477 -9.39 -18.71 -15.33
C GLU A 477 -9.99 -18.45 -13.94
N ASP A 478 -11.32 -18.45 -13.77
CA ASP A 478 -12.00 -18.27 -12.47
C ASP A 478 -11.73 -19.44 -11.47
N ARG A 479 -10.48 -19.86 -11.30
CA ARG A 479 -10.05 -20.90 -10.37
C ARG A 479 -10.00 -20.33 -8.95
N ILE A 480 -10.75 -21.00 -8.07
CA ILE A 480 -10.77 -20.77 -6.63
C ILE A 480 -9.45 -21.30 -6.06
N ILE A 481 -8.64 -20.43 -5.46
CA ILE A 481 -7.39 -20.79 -4.78
C ILE A 481 -7.69 -20.90 -3.28
N PRO A 482 -7.39 -22.03 -2.60
CA PRO A 482 -7.57 -22.19 -1.16
C PRO A 482 -6.46 -21.50 -0.35
N PRO A 483 -6.75 -20.92 0.84
CA PRO A 483 -5.76 -20.26 1.70
C PRO A 483 -4.90 -21.24 2.53
N VAL A 484 -3.65 -20.86 2.81
CA VAL A 484 -2.69 -21.55 3.68
C VAL A 484 -2.53 -20.79 5.01
N LEU A 485 -2.47 -21.51 6.14
CA LEU A 485 -2.49 -21.02 7.54
C LEU A 485 -1.18 -21.31 8.30
N THR A 486 -0.68 -20.39 9.15
CA THR A 486 0.32 -20.69 10.22
C THR A 486 0.30 -19.75 11.47
N SER A 487 -0.04 -20.31 12.65
CA SER A 487 -0.13 -19.77 14.05
C SER A 487 0.95 -18.77 14.55
N GLY A 488 0.67 -17.76 15.41
CA GLY A 488 0.29 -17.77 16.85
C GLY A 488 0.83 -16.59 17.74
N GLY A 489 -0.05 -15.66 18.17
CA GLY A 489 0.19 -14.44 18.98
C GLY A 489 -0.89 -13.34 18.73
N ARG A 490 -1.57 -12.81 19.75
CA ARG A 490 -2.97 -12.29 19.61
C ARG A 490 -3.15 -10.77 19.71
N TYR A 491 -3.80 -10.15 18.71
CA TYR A 491 -4.44 -8.83 18.78
C TYR A 491 -5.76 -8.83 17.97
N SER A 492 -6.91 -8.40 18.53
CA SER A 492 -8.24 -8.50 17.89
C SER A 492 -8.85 -7.13 17.60
N ASP A 493 -9.37 -6.93 16.37
CA ASP A 493 -10.11 -5.71 15.98
C ASP A 493 -11.13 -6.00 14.85
N HIS A 494 -12.02 -5.06 14.52
CA HIS A 494 -13.00 -5.17 13.44
C HIS A 494 -12.38 -4.88 12.06
N VAL A 495 -12.74 -5.67 11.03
CA VAL A 495 -12.54 -5.35 9.62
C VAL A 495 -13.53 -4.27 9.25
N LEU A 496 -13.05 -3.10 8.82
CA LEU A 496 -13.89 -1.97 8.46
C LEU A 496 -14.21 -1.96 6.96
N ASP A 497 -15.39 -1.42 6.61
CA ASP A 497 -15.77 -1.21 5.21
C ASP A 497 -15.04 -0.01 4.61
N GLY A 498 -14.30 -0.24 3.54
CA GLY A 498 -13.82 0.84 2.69
C GLY A 498 -14.95 1.55 1.91
N HIS A 499 -16.17 1.00 1.85
CA HIS A 499 -17.29 1.64 1.15
C HIS A 499 -17.84 2.90 1.85
N ARG A 500 -17.49 3.12 3.13
CA ARG A 500 -17.88 4.33 3.89
C ARG A 500 -16.71 5.06 4.56
N LEU A 501 -15.49 4.56 4.44
CA LEU A 501 -14.32 5.12 5.11
C LEU A 501 -13.16 5.16 4.11
N GLU A 502 -12.86 6.35 3.59
CA GLU A 502 -11.71 6.55 2.71
C GLU A 502 -10.40 6.77 3.49
N SER A 503 -10.38 6.63 4.83
CA SER A 503 -9.16 6.89 5.61
C SER A 503 -9.12 6.39 7.07
N ILE A 504 -9.21 5.08 7.33
CA ILE A 504 -8.76 4.56 8.64
C ILE A 504 -7.79 3.40 8.39
N LEU A 505 -6.56 3.51 8.90
CA LEU A 505 -5.68 2.37 9.19
C LEU A 505 -6.07 1.89 10.61
N PRO A 506 -6.49 0.62 10.76
CA PRO A 506 -5.50 -0.45 10.80
C PRO A 506 -5.83 -1.61 9.84
N ILE A 507 -4.76 -2.22 9.33
CA ILE A 507 -4.67 -3.18 8.22
C ILE A 507 -4.62 -2.52 6.82
N THR A 508 -3.40 -2.28 6.34
CA THR A 508 -3.11 -1.73 5.03
C THR A 508 -3.32 -2.78 3.93
N PHE A 509 -4.57 -2.95 3.48
CA PHE A 509 -4.89 -3.54 2.17
C PHE A 509 -5.20 -2.43 1.18
N GLY A 510 -4.47 -2.34 0.07
CA GLY A 510 -4.70 -1.30 -0.94
C GLY A 510 -6.10 -1.42 -1.54
N TYR A 511 -6.86 -0.32 -1.59
CA TYR A 511 -8.21 -0.31 -2.16
C TYR A 511 -8.46 0.79 -3.21
N ASN A 512 -9.27 0.42 -4.21
CA ASN A 512 -9.66 1.14 -5.43
C ASN A 512 -11.19 1.34 -5.49
N HIS A 513 -11.67 2.46 -6.03
CA HIS A 513 -13.09 2.70 -6.31
C HIS A 513 -13.63 1.79 -7.43
N ARG A 514 -14.11 0.60 -7.04
CA ARG A 514 -15.18 -0.24 -7.64
C ARG A 514 -14.86 -1.71 -7.32
N ASN A 515 -15.47 -2.22 -6.25
CA ASN A 515 -15.55 -3.63 -5.88
C ASN A 515 -14.30 -4.49 -6.19
N ARG A 516 -13.24 -4.37 -5.37
CA ARG A 516 -12.35 -5.46 -4.88
C ARG A 516 -10.97 -4.93 -4.41
N TRP A 517 -10.51 -5.52 -3.30
CA TRP A 517 -9.25 -5.22 -2.61
C TRP A 517 -8.05 -5.88 -3.32
N ASN A 518 -6.93 -5.16 -3.43
CA ASN A 518 -5.71 -5.65 -4.09
C ASN A 518 -4.60 -5.99 -3.08
N ASP A 519 -3.92 -7.11 -3.32
CA ASP A 519 -2.74 -7.55 -2.59
C ASP A 519 -1.56 -6.64 -3.03
N ILE A 520 -1.15 -5.69 -2.18
CA ILE A 520 0.00 -4.81 -2.46
C ILE A 520 1.31 -5.63 -2.37
N SER A 521 2.31 -5.34 -3.21
CA SER A 521 3.65 -5.97 -3.16
C SER A 521 4.44 -5.70 -1.87
N ARG A 522 5.31 -6.63 -1.44
CA ARG A 522 6.04 -6.68 -0.14
C ARG A 522 7.23 -5.71 0.03
N GLY A 523 7.45 -4.78 -0.90
CA GLY A 523 8.63 -3.91 -0.94
C GLY A 523 8.82 -2.99 0.28
N SER A 524 10.01 -2.40 0.39
CA SER A 524 10.48 -1.52 1.48
C SER A 524 9.82 -0.13 1.48
N HIS A 525 8.49 -0.04 1.40
CA HIS A 525 7.74 1.18 1.08
C HIS A 525 6.84 1.68 2.20
N CYS A 526 6.21 2.82 1.94
CA CYS A 526 5.50 3.69 2.88
C CYS A 526 4.66 2.98 3.96
N PRO A 527 3.87 1.92 3.72
CA PRO A 527 3.16 1.21 4.80
C PRO A 527 4.08 0.55 5.83
N ARG A 528 5.20 -0.02 5.39
CA ARG A 528 6.19 -0.67 6.28
C ARG A 528 6.94 0.32 7.16
N ILE A 529 6.98 1.59 6.75
CA ILE A 529 7.60 2.69 7.50
C ILE A 529 6.53 3.39 8.36
N ARG A 530 5.35 3.65 7.79
CA ARG A 530 4.22 4.36 8.38
C ARG A 530 3.51 3.56 9.46
N ASP A 531 3.19 2.29 9.26
CA ASP A 531 2.39 1.53 10.22
C ASP A 531 3.13 1.33 11.57
N PRO A 532 4.44 1.03 11.59
CA PRO A 532 5.22 1.04 12.83
C PRO A 532 5.36 2.42 13.48
N GLU A 533 5.40 3.49 12.69
CA GLU A 533 5.35 4.88 13.16
C GLU A 533 4.07 5.15 13.94
N TYR A 534 2.89 4.64 13.53
CA TYR A 534 1.64 4.78 14.31
C TYR A 534 1.44 3.71 15.39
N GLY A 535 2.38 2.77 15.54
CA GLY A 535 2.23 1.65 16.48
C GLY A 535 1.11 0.69 16.10
N ILE A 536 0.68 0.73 14.84
CA ILE A 536 -0.38 -0.10 14.30
C ILE A 536 0.25 -1.43 13.90
N PRO A 537 -0.18 -2.57 14.48
CA PRO A 537 0.23 -3.86 13.98
C PRO A 537 -0.32 -4.00 12.54
N SER A 538 0.56 -4.30 11.58
CA SER A 538 0.17 -4.43 10.18
C SER A 538 0.79 -5.66 9.53
N LEU A 539 0.04 -6.24 8.59
CA LEU A 539 0.52 -7.24 7.65
C LEU A 539 0.32 -6.68 6.25
N ILE A 540 1.35 -6.77 5.43
CA ILE A 540 1.35 -6.28 4.05
C ILE A 540 1.39 -7.50 3.14
N ALA A 541 0.71 -7.43 1.99
CA ALA A 541 0.69 -8.50 0.99
C ALA A 541 0.14 -9.85 1.52
N VAL A 542 -0.92 -9.82 2.36
CA VAL A 542 -1.59 -11.04 2.78
C VAL A 542 -2.44 -11.57 1.64
N GLU A 543 -1.94 -12.60 0.98
CA GLU A 543 -2.59 -13.20 -0.17
C GLU A 543 -4.02 -13.67 0.15
N GLY A 544 -4.99 -13.21 -0.63
CA GLY A 544 -6.36 -13.69 -0.52
C GLY A 544 -7.15 -13.14 0.66
N ALA A 545 -6.60 -12.20 1.45
CA ALA A 545 -7.30 -11.52 2.53
C ALA A 545 -8.63 -10.91 2.06
N CYS A 546 -8.60 -10.33 0.87
CA CYS A 546 -9.73 -9.74 0.14
C CYS A 546 -10.88 -10.71 -0.17
N ARG A 547 -10.61 -12.03 -0.15
CA ARG A 547 -11.60 -13.11 -0.33
C ARG A 547 -12.00 -13.72 1.01
N ALA A 548 -11.06 -13.82 1.94
CA ALA A 548 -11.25 -14.45 3.24
C ALA A 548 -12.02 -13.57 4.24
N PHE A 549 -11.91 -12.25 4.11
CA PHE A 549 -12.49 -11.27 5.03
C PHE A 549 -13.48 -10.35 4.33
N ARG A 550 -14.57 -10.04 5.02
CA ARG A 550 -15.57 -9.05 4.64
C ARG A 550 -15.55 -7.93 5.64
N THR A 551 -15.95 -6.76 5.18
CA THR A 551 -16.40 -5.67 6.03
C THR A 551 -17.25 -6.18 7.19
N GLY A 552 -16.92 -5.73 8.40
CA GLY A 552 -17.60 -6.06 9.66
C GLY A 552 -17.06 -7.31 10.35
N ASP A 553 -16.26 -8.14 9.66
CA ASP A 553 -15.65 -9.33 10.25
C ASP A 553 -14.68 -8.94 11.36
N ILE A 554 -14.78 -9.51 12.56
CA ILE A 554 -13.73 -9.31 13.56
C ILE A 554 -12.56 -10.19 13.16
N CYS A 555 -11.36 -9.63 13.09
CA CYS A 555 -10.16 -10.37 12.73
C CYS A 555 -9.08 -10.23 13.80
N LEU A 556 -8.36 -11.32 14.01
CA LEU A 556 -7.16 -11.36 14.81
C LEU A 556 -5.96 -11.14 13.90
N LEU A 557 -5.13 -10.14 14.18
CA LEU A 557 -3.88 -9.88 13.48
C LEU A 557 -2.69 -10.29 14.35
N ASP A 558 -1.81 -11.10 13.78
CA ASP A 558 -0.58 -11.59 14.41
C ASP A 558 0.65 -11.18 13.58
N THR A 559 1.38 -10.19 14.08
CA THR A 559 2.60 -9.70 13.42
C THR A 559 3.84 -10.52 13.72
N LYS A 560 3.83 -11.37 14.76
CA LYS A 560 4.97 -12.26 15.06
C LYS A 560 5.00 -13.45 14.11
N THR A 561 3.84 -13.96 13.74
CA THR A 561 3.73 -15.14 12.87
C THR A 561 3.18 -14.81 11.49
N GLN A 562 2.95 -13.52 11.23
CA GLN A 562 2.51 -12.97 9.96
C GLN A 562 1.15 -13.50 9.48
N THR A 563 0.17 -13.62 10.39
CA THR A 563 -1.17 -14.13 10.04
C THR A 563 -2.32 -13.23 10.44
N ILE A 564 -3.42 -13.36 9.70
CA ILE A 564 -4.71 -12.76 10.00
C ILE A 564 -5.78 -13.86 10.01
N THR A 565 -6.64 -13.87 11.01
CA THR A 565 -7.66 -14.92 11.20
C THR A 565 -9.01 -14.32 11.53
N LYS A 566 -10.09 -14.84 10.94
CA LYS A 566 -11.45 -14.38 11.19
C LYS A 566 -11.93 -14.93 12.52
N ILE A 567 -12.47 -14.07 13.37
CA ILE A 567 -13.13 -14.43 14.63
C ILE A 567 -14.63 -14.57 14.31
N ASP A 568 -15.18 -15.76 14.54
CA ASP A 568 -16.56 -16.09 14.20
C ASP A 568 -17.54 -15.42 15.21
N GLN A 569 -18.36 -14.47 14.73
CA GLN A 569 -19.32 -13.72 15.55
C GLN A 569 -20.46 -14.58 16.13
N GLN A 570 -20.58 -15.86 15.73
CA GLN A 570 -21.58 -16.78 16.31
C GLN A 570 -21.29 -17.21 17.75
N LYS A 571 -20.21 -16.72 18.37
CA LYS A 571 -19.89 -16.95 19.80
C LYS A 571 -19.99 -15.69 20.68
N THR A 572 -20.62 -14.63 20.21
CA THR A 572 -20.84 -13.41 21.00
C THR A 572 -22.33 -13.12 21.17
N ASN A 573 -22.78 -13.17 22.42
CA ASN A 573 -24.08 -12.77 22.97
C ASN A 573 -25.30 -13.64 22.61
N ARG A 574 -25.43 -14.76 23.33
CA ARG A 574 -26.73 -15.35 23.66
C ARG A 574 -26.74 -15.73 25.14
N VAL A 575 -27.77 -15.30 25.87
CA VAL A 575 -28.20 -15.99 27.09
C VAL A 575 -28.49 -17.43 26.68
N LEU A 576 -27.67 -18.37 27.15
CA LEU A 576 -27.89 -19.80 26.97
C LEU A 576 -28.27 -20.38 28.32
N THR A 577 -29.51 -20.86 28.41
CA THR A 577 -29.92 -21.82 29.43
C THR A 577 -29.01 -23.06 29.31
N HIS A 578 -28.37 -23.45 30.41
CA HIS A 578 -27.54 -24.64 30.45
C HIS A 578 -28.24 -25.75 31.23
N ASP A 579 -28.40 -26.91 30.58
CA ASP A 579 -28.89 -28.15 31.18
C ASP A 579 -27.72 -28.85 31.89
N VAL A 580 -27.82 -29.01 33.21
CA VAL A 580 -26.69 -29.36 34.11
C VAL A 580 -26.28 -30.84 34.02
N TRP A 581 -26.84 -31.63 33.11
CA TRP A 581 -26.47 -33.05 32.98
C TRP A 581 -25.39 -33.35 31.92
N LYS A 582 -24.73 -32.34 31.34
CA LYS A 582 -23.58 -32.56 30.44
C LYS A 582 -22.40 -31.63 30.74
N ASN A 583 -21.34 -32.23 31.29
CA ASN A 583 -20.05 -31.66 31.68
C ASN A 583 -19.39 -30.73 30.63
N ASN A 584 -19.13 -29.46 30.98
CA ASN A 584 -17.79 -28.88 31.29
C ASN A 584 -17.92 -27.36 31.54
N THR A 585 -17.59 -26.91 32.76
CA THR A 585 -17.98 -25.62 33.35
C THR A 585 -16.84 -24.58 33.45
N SER A 586 -15.97 -24.43 32.45
CA SER A 586 -14.78 -23.57 32.61
C SER A 586 -14.77 -22.21 31.92
N ASP A 587 -15.78 -21.83 31.11
CA ASP A 587 -15.74 -20.56 30.37
C ASP A 587 -17.02 -19.74 30.53
N ALA A 588 -17.11 -18.89 31.56
CA ALA A 588 -17.95 -17.68 31.54
C ALA A 588 -17.74 -16.85 32.82
N GLY A 589 -17.15 -15.67 32.66
CA GLY A 589 -17.14 -14.63 33.68
C GLY A 589 -17.30 -13.27 33.02
N ILE A 590 -18.42 -12.61 33.27
CA ILE A 590 -18.63 -11.15 33.40
C ILE A 590 -20.06 -10.94 33.95
N ILE A 591 -20.20 -10.00 34.89
CA ILE A 591 -21.45 -9.56 35.51
C ILE A 591 -22.17 -8.59 34.54
N PRO A 592 -23.50 -8.66 34.37
CA PRO A 592 -24.25 -7.74 33.51
C PRO A 592 -24.10 -6.28 33.95
N PHE A 593 -24.12 -5.35 32.99
CA PHE A 593 -24.11 -3.92 33.28
C PHE A 593 -25.44 -3.50 33.96
N PRO A 594 -25.48 -2.45 34.82
CA PRO A 594 -26.68 -2.10 35.58
C PRO A 594 -27.96 -1.86 34.74
N HIS A 595 -27.81 -1.48 33.47
CA HIS A 595 -28.94 -1.27 32.56
C HIS A 595 -29.53 -2.58 31.99
N GLU A 596 -28.80 -3.69 32.11
CA GLU A 596 -29.16 -5.03 31.63
C GLU A 596 -29.95 -5.82 32.68
N TRP A 597 -29.83 -5.47 33.97
CA TRP A 597 -30.47 -6.18 35.09
C TRP A 597 -32.00 -6.28 34.98
N LYS A 598 -32.66 -5.28 34.39
CA LYS A 598 -34.13 -5.30 34.22
C LYS A 598 -34.61 -6.38 33.24
N TYR A 599 -33.72 -6.95 32.43
CA TYR A 599 -34.04 -8.02 31.48
C TYR A 599 -33.68 -9.41 32.01
N GLU A 600 -32.97 -9.48 33.14
CA GLU A 600 -32.47 -10.71 33.79
C GLU A 600 -33.28 -11.08 35.05
N LEU A 601 -34.36 -10.35 35.38
CA LEU A 601 -35.23 -10.66 36.51
C LEU A 601 -36.12 -11.88 36.20
N PRO A 602 -36.24 -12.87 37.11
CA PRO A 602 -37.11 -14.03 36.92
C PRO A 602 -38.58 -13.61 36.78
N GLN A 603 -39.34 -14.33 35.95
CA GLN A 603 -40.75 -14.00 35.71
C GLN A 603 -41.59 -14.39 36.93
N GLN A 604 -42.15 -13.39 37.63
CA GLN A 604 -42.88 -13.56 38.90
C GLN A 604 -44.07 -14.55 38.85
N THR A 605 -44.59 -14.88 37.67
CA THR A 605 -45.80 -15.69 37.49
C THR A 605 -45.54 -17.14 37.08
N LYS A 606 -44.27 -17.57 36.94
CA LYS A 606 -43.94 -18.91 36.45
C LYS A 606 -42.96 -19.61 37.38
N ASN A 607 -42.99 -20.93 37.37
CA ASN A 607 -41.99 -21.75 38.05
C ASN A 607 -40.64 -21.60 37.32
N GLU A 608 -39.61 -21.15 38.02
CA GLU A 608 -38.26 -21.00 37.48
C GLU A 608 -37.23 -21.52 38.48
N ASP A 609 -36.15 -22.13 38.00
CA ASP A 609 -35.02 -22.50 38.84
C ASP A 609 -33.86 -21.56 38.49
N VAL A 610 -33.51 -20.68 39.42
CA VAL A 610 -32.50 -19.64 39.25
C VAL A 610 -31.22 -20.11 39.92
N LEU A 611 -30.15 -20.27 39.13
CA LEU A 611 -28.83 -20.61 39.64
C LEU A 611 -27.94 -19.38 39.61
N ILE A 612 -27.61 -18.86 40.78
CA ILE A 612 -26.63 -17.80 40.94
C ILE A 612 -25.31 -18.47 41.31
N TYR A 613 -24.23 -18.16 40.59
CA TYR A 613 -22.91 -18.63 40.95
C TYR A 613 -21.90 -17.49 40.98
N GLY A 614 -20.94 -17.59 41.88
CA GLY A 614 -19.81 -16.68 41.97
C GLY A 614 -18.52 -17.48 42.06
N VAL A 615 -17.49 -17.03 41.35
CA VAL A 615 -16.15 -17.64 41.39
C VAL A 615 -15.16 -16.56 41.82
N ASN A 616 -14.38 -16.83 42.87
CA ASN A 616 -13.36 -15.89 43.32
C ASN A 616 -12.07 -16.02 42.47
N SER A 617 -11.12 -15.11 42.68
CA SER A 617 -9.81 -15.11 41.98
C SER A 617 -8.98 -16.38 42.19
N SER A 618 -9.33 -17.21 43.18
CA SER A 618 -8.70 -18.50 43.49
C SER A 618 -9.47 -19.69 42.92
N LYS A 619 -10.46 -19.46 42.03
CA LYS A 619 -11.31 -20.47 41.38
C LYS A 619 -12.24 -21.26 42.32
N GLN A 620 -12.47 -20.80 43.54
CA GLN A 620 -13.48 -21.39 44.43
C GLN A 620 -14.85 -20.87 44.02
N SER A 621 -15.81 -21.78 43.87
CA SER A 621 -17.17 -21.47 43.44
C SER A 621 -18.17 -21.55 44.61
N ILE A 622 -19.08 -20.58 44.63
CA ILE A 622 -20.32 -20.64 45.42
C ILE A 622 -21.46 -20.76 44.44
N TYR A 623 -22.39 -21.67 44.73
CA TYR A 623 -23.63 -21.84 43.99
C TYR A 623 -24.80 -21.56 44.93
N ILE A 624 -25.82 -20.87 44.43
CA ILE A 624 -27.09 -20.62 45.09
C ILE A 624 -28.15 -21.03 44.08
N ALA A 625 -28.81 -22.16 44.34
CA ALA A 625 -29.89 -22.66 43.49
C ALA A 625 -31.24 -22.28 44.11
N ILE A 626 -31.87 -21.22 43.63
CA ILE A 626 -33.17 -20.73 44.09
C ILE A 626 -34.26 -21.40 43.25
N LYS A 627 -35.10 -22.20 43.88
CA LYS A 627 -36.29 -22.76 43.22
C LYS A 627 -37.47 -21.82 43.38
N TRP A 628 -37.74 -21.01 42.36
CA TRP A 628 -38.87 -20.10 42.31
C TRP A 628 -40.15 -20.86 41.93
N ARG A 629 -41.11 -20.94 42.84
CA ARG A 629 -42.38 -21.67 42.64
C ARG A 629 -43.56 -20.83 43.15
N PRO A 630 -44.09 -19.90 42.35
CA PRO A 630 -45.21 -19.06 42.78
C PRO A 630 -46.51 -19.88 42.87
N LYS A 631 -47.08 -19.99 44.08
CA LYS A 631 -48.43 -20.53 44.29
C LYS A 631 -49.41 -19.38 44.53
N GLY A 632 -49.92 -18.80 43.44
CA GLY A 632 -50.95 -17.75 43.52
C GLY A 632 -50.44 -16.42 44.09
N VAL A 633 -51.25 -15.37 43.94
CA VAL A 633 -50.85 -13.95 44.07
C VAL A 633 -50.45 -13.55 45.50
N ASN A 634 -50.70 -14.37 46.54
CA ASN A 634 -50.52 -13.97 47.94
C ASN A 634 -49.91 -15.02 48.89
N ASP A 635 -49.24 -16.09 48.43
CA ASP A 635 -48.64 -17.09 49.33
C ASP A 635 -47.11 -17.22 49.21
N LYS A 636 -46.51 -17.57 50.36
CA LYS A 636 -45.08 -17.53 50.74
C LYS A 636 -44.10 -18.16 49.74
N ILE A 637 -42.90 -17.58 49.67
CA ILE A 637 -41.78 -17.99 48.80
C ILE A 637 -40.98 -19.10 49.51
N ASN A 638 -40.88 -20.29 48.92
CA ASN A 638 -39.93 -21.31 49.37
C ASN A 638 -38.63 -21.18 48.58
N ALA A 639 -37.57 -20.66 49.22
CA ALA A 639 -36.23 -20.60 48.63
C ALA A 639 -35.29 -21.57 49.38
N THR A 640 -34.91 -22.67 48.73
CA THR A 640 -33.89 -23.57 49.28
C THR A 640 -32.51 -23.06 48.87
N ILE A 641 -31.56 -22.86 49.80
CA ILE A 641 -30.20 -22.40 49.47
C ILE A 641 -29.22 -23.57 49.65
N SER A 642 -28.77 -24.15 48.53
CA SER A 642 -27.76 -25.21 48.57
C SER A 642 -26.38 -24.62 48.32
N LEU A 643 -25.53 -24.56 49.35
CA LEU A 643 -24.14 -24.11 49.24
C LEU A 643 -23.22 -25.31 49.04
N ARG A 644 -22.46 -25.32 47.94
CA ARG A 644 -21.43 -26.32 47.68
C ARG A 644 -20.10 -25.61 47.48
N PHE A 645 -19.14 -25.94 48.33
CA PHE A 645 -17.74 -25.57 48.14
C PHE A 645 -17.03 -26.77 47.52
N ASP A 646 -16.22 -26.53 46.49
CA ASP A 646 -15.46 -27.59 45.82
C ASP A 646 -14.31 -28.05 46.73
N ASP A 647 -14.68 -28.87 47.72
CA ASP A 647 -13.90 -29.84 48.48
C ASP A 647 -14.88 -30.63 49.38
N ASN A 648 -15.47 -31.70 48.81
CA ASN A 648 -16.18 -32.82 49.44
C ASN A 648 -17.25 -32.61 50.55
N ASN A 649 -17.64 -31.39 50.93
CA ASN A 649 -18.73 -31.17 51.87
C ASN A 649 -19.86 -30.34 51.24
N SER A 650 -20.95 -31.01 50.85
CA SER A 650 -22.21 -30.38 50.49
C SER A 650 -23.06 -30.20 51.75
N ASN A 651 -23.13 -28.97 52.29
CA ASN A 651 -24.09 -28.63 53.32
C ASN A 651 -25.25 -27.87 52.67
N SER A 652 -26.43 -28.50 52.57
CA SER A 652 -27.65 -27.83 52.13
C SER A 652 -28.33 -27.15 53.33
N TYR A 653 -28.57 -25.84 53.25
CA TYR A 653 -29.30 -25.11 54.27
C TYR A 653 -30.64 -24.65 53.68
N THR A 654 -31.75 -25.11 54.24
CA THR A 654 -33.07 -24.65 53.81
C THR A 654 -33.45 -23.46 54.69
N LEU A 655 -33.56 -22.28 54.09
CA LEU A 655 -34.15 -21.11 54.73
C LEU A 655 -35.66 -21.19 54.50
N GLU A 656 -36.40 -21.56 55.54
CA GLU A 656 -37.84 -21.34 55.61
C GLU A 656 -38.04 -20.11 56.51
N GLU A 657 -38.14 -18.92 55.92
CA GLU A 657 -38.52 -17.73 56.68
C GLU A 657 -40.03 -17.51 56.58
N ASP A 658 -40.70 -17.64 57.73
CA ASP A 658 -42.04 -17.12 57.98
C ASP A 658 -41.94 -15.60 58.22
N SER A 659 -42.47 -14.80 57.29
CA SER A 659 -43.01 -13.41 57.39
C SER A 659 -42.33 -12.42 58.37
N GLU A 660 -41.98 -11.19 57.96
CA GLU A 660 -42.84 -10.15 57.34
C GLU A 660 -42.14 -9.34 56.24
#